data_AF-A0A8D3D8H3-F1
#
_entry.id   AF-A0A8D3D8H3-F1
#
_cell.length_a   1.000
_cell.length_b   1.000
_cell.length_c   1.000
_cell.angle_alpha   90.00
_cell.angle_beta   90.00
_cell.angle_gamma   90.00
#
_symmetry.space_group_name_H-M   'P 1'
#
loop_
_entity.id
_entity.type
_entity.pdbx_description
1 polymer ?
#
loop_
_entity_poly.entity_id
_entity_poly.type
_entity_poly.pdbx_seq_one_letter_code
_entity_poly.pdbx_strand_id
1 'polypeptide(L)'
;MEQPGPALDAHIMEGLEAESVCEGSPLVYQLNNNNSTGNMEDEEQINHNNRDEAEKCHRAKDEAQLERELINSTADVETDTKTQPEAQTCSFEQVEGISSSLASSPQSSANTSAPTHSTSSPYDTDCSRRLISQIQRSLSQESLLDELESELLGCRLPDGENQEGCMVVFEKCAQYKYAQQEKAIRRLLEDNKRHQELILGICSEKDNMKEELKKRAETEKQHMATIKKLEGRVEELLIELKESRDKLIHQDQAAKAALQHMQKEMTYRLEQANKKCDEARQEKETMVMKYVRGEKEALDLRRDKEGLEKRLREATKEVDRQALRGNQLAQEKGRLQQLYDAKEGEVSRVTREVEKLKEEINSHLIKVKWAQNKLKSEADAHKETKDKLRETTSKLAQAKEETEQIRKNCQDMIRTYQESEELKSNELDAKLRATKGELEKHKQEQTDQLEVHRVKAKELDDLKRSYKEGMDELTTLRTKLKCLEDERPRWEDELTKYREIINRQKAEIRRQREKMEEITCLEEQHQRYQEITSLREEVDSFTNQMTDLQHDVQGSREREAELLGFTEKLSSKNAQLQSESNALQSQLDQLTCSFTDLQAQLEETNRLLDDKSRQLKREEVLRQQEVQGLQEERTALQTEAAQLKTRVEELRDELVTQKRKQAANIKDLTKQLTQARKRLEHVENGGCDRDVSSMGSRSSSSGSLNARHGGCSGVDERSPESQSGPSVMVVDSYPEVDKTVLVERIVRLQKALARKQEKIEFMEDHIKQLVEEIRKKTKIIQSYVLREESGALSSEASDMNKAQLSRRGGIMASLYSSHPADSGLTLDLSLEINRKLQAVLEDTLLKNITLKVNSSPSRHHSTRSIEYRKKNCPACIDDTEGVCAVPYNAS
;
A
#
# COMPACT_ATOMS: atom_id res chain seq x y z
N MET A 1 16.64 16.20 -14.74
CA MET A 1 17.71 16.48 -15.71
C MET A 1 17.66 17.96 -15.99
N GLU A 2 18.66 18.72 -15.56
CA GLU A 2 19.15 19.95 -16.18
C GLU A 2 20.41 20.37 -15.41
N GLN A 3 21.37 21.02 -16.08
CA GLN A 3 22.67 21.41 -15.53
C GLN A 3 22.95 22.88 -15.86
N PRO A 4 23.54 23.65 -14.93
CA PRO A 4 24.34 24.81 -15.26
C PRO A 4 25.83 24.41 -15.42
N GLY A 5 26.46 24.85 -16.50
CA GLY A 5 27.91 24.72 -16.72
C GLY A 5 28.70 25.97 -16.27
N PRO A 6 30.04 25.90 -16.13
CA PRO A 6 30.84 26.95 -15.50
C PRO A 6 31.62 27.87 -16.48
N ALA A 7 32.00 29.04 -15.98
CA ALA A 7 33.15 29.84 -16.42
C ALA A 7 33.81 30.41 -15.15
N LEU A 8 35.08 30.14 -14.80
CA LEU A 8 36.38 30.43 -15.46
C LEU A 8 36.87 31.88 -15.25
N ASP A 9 38.01 31.98 -14.57
CA ASP A 9 38.72 33.21 -14.25
C ASP A 9 39.38 33.88 -15.47
N ALA A 10 39.60 35.19 -15.38
CA ALA A 10 40.61 35.91 -16.16
C ALA A 10 41.24 37.02 -15.31
N HIS A 11 42.57 37.01 -15.21
CA HIS A 11 43.37 37.92 -14.38
C HIS A 11 44.10 38.92 -15.31
N ILE A 12 43.94 40.23 -15.09
CA ILE A 12 44.72 41.27 -15.78
C ILE A 12 45.23 42.29 -14.74
N MET A 13 46.39 42.89 -15.02
CA MET A 13 47.05 43.95 -14.26
C MET A 13 47.36 45.14 -15.20
N GLU A 14 47.93 46.22 -14.65
CA GLU A 14 48.31 47.48 -15.33
C GLU A 14 47.10 48.37 -15.69
N GLY A 15 47.22 49.71 -15.70
CA GLY A 15 48.41 50.54 -15.51
C GLY A 15 48.15 51.97 -15.01
N LEU A 16 49.27 52.66 -14.79
CA LEU A 16 49.43 54.01 -14.23
C LEU A 16 48.90 55.14 -15.14
N GLU A 17 48.42 56.23 -14.53
CA GLU A 17 48.78 57.66 -14.77
C GLU A 17 47.79 58.53 -13.93
N ALA A 18 48.14 59.49 -13.07
CA ALA A 18 49.24 60.47 -12.95
C ALA A 18 48.97 61.80 -13.65
N GLU A 19 48.30 62.73 -12.96
CA GLU A 19 48.37 64.17 -13.26
C GLU A 19 48.34 65.01 -11.98
N SER A 20 48.95 66.20 -12.00
CA SER A 20 49.24 67.02 -10.81
C SER A 20 49.18 68.51 -11.10
N VAL A 21 48.59 69.30 -10.19
CA VAL A 21 48.84 70.75 -10.06
C VAL A 21 48.81 71.12 -8.56
N CYS A 22 49.64 72.10 -8.16
CA CYS A 22 49.69 72.67 -6.81
C CYS A 22 49.34 74.18 -6.87
N GLU A 23 49.62 74.91 -5.77
CA GLU A 23 49.34 76.35 -5.56
C GLU A 23 47.87 76.66 -5.21
N GLY A 24 47.58 77.54 -4.24
CA GLY A 24 48.49 78.23 -3.31
C GLY A 24 47.73 78.96 -2.18
N SER A 25 48.46 79.44 -1.18
CA SER A 25 47.94 80.32 -0.11
C SER A 25 48.67 81.67 -0.15
N PRO A 26 48.05 82.78 0.27
CA PRO A 26 48.32 83.24 1.65
C PRO A 26 47.19 84.03 2.36
N LEU A 27 47.23 84.03 3.71
CA LEU A 27 47.25 85.19 4.66
C LEU A 27 46.44 86.49 4.30
N VAL A 28 45.76 87.25 5.20
CA VAL A 28 45.71 87.29 6.70
C VAL A 28 44.68 88.35 7.22
N TYR A 29 44.45 88.43 8.56
CA TYR A 29 43.77 89.50 9.35
C TYR A 29 42.23 89.65 9.22
N GLN A 30 41.44 90.08 10.24
CA GLN A 30 41.56 90.22 11.72
C GLN A 30 40.12 90.47 12.29
N LEU A 31 39.68 89.99 13.47
CA LEU A 31 39.62 90.76 14.74
C LEU A 31 38.91 90.00 15.91
N ASN A 32 39.53 90.08 17.11
CA ASN A 32 39.01 90.20 18.49
C ASN A 32 37.93 89.29 19.14
N ASN A 33 38.34 88.71 20.29
CA ASN A 33 37.66 88.63 21.61
C ASN A 33 36.42 87.71 21.80
N ASN A 34 36.19 87.05 22.95
CA ASN A 34 36.80 87.11 24.30
C ASN A 34 36.76 85.74 25.02
N ASN A 35 37.55 85.57 26.10
CA ASN A 35 37.38 84.48 27.11
C ASN A 35 36.07 84.70 27.94
N SER A 36 35.48 83.77 28.71
CA SER A 36 36.09 82.81 29.65
C SER A 36 35.09 81.77 30.21
N THR A 37 35.62 80.63 30.71
CA THR A 37 35.15 79.75 31.82
C THR A 37 33.70 79.77 32.33
N GLY A 38 33.06 78.59 32.43
CA GLY A 38 31.88 78.31 33.26
C GLY A 38 31.73 76.81 33.59
N ASN A 39 31.15 76.47 34.75
CA ASN A 39 30.93 75.09 35.23
C ASN A 39 29.60 74.50 34.70
N MET A 40 29.47 73.18 34.52
CA MET A 40 28.79 72.26 35.46
C MET A 40 27.80 72.89 36.45
N GLU A 41 26.50 72.73 36.16
CA GLU A 41 25.42 72.46 37.13
C GLU A 41 24.14 72.16 36.33
N ASP A 42 23.39 71.12 36.72
CA ASP A 42 21.96 70.92 36.37
C ASP A 42 21.42 69.79 37.26
N GLU A 43 20.47 70.12 38.13
CA GLU A 43 19.82 69.18 39.07
C GLU A 43 18.41 68.77 38.60
N GLU A 44 17.78 67.90 39.38
CA GLU A 44 16.46 67.30 39.13
C GLU A 44 15.35 68.33 38.84
N GLN A 45 14.34 67.90 38.08
CA GLN A 45 12.98 68.36 38.38
C GLN A 45 11.93 67.26 38.23
N ILE A 46 11.08 67.18 39.26
CA ILE A 46 10.16 66.09 39.55
C ILE A 46 8.82 66.31 38.84
N ASN A 47 8.12 65.22 38.49
CA ASN A 47 6.65 65.31 38.39
C ASN A 47 5.96 64.01 38.83
N HIS A 48 5.00 64.14 39.75
CA HIS A 48 4.32 63.01 40.40
C HIS A 48 2.94 63.46 40.92
N ASN A 49 1.86 62.84 40.42
CA ASN A 49 0.50 62.83 40.97
C ASN A 49 -0.25 61.69 40.24
N ASN A 50 -0.50 60.54 40.88
CA ASN A 50 -1.61 60.21 41.80
C ASN A 50 -2.89 59.78 41.04
N ARG A 51 -3.54 58.62 41.27
CA ARG A 51 -3.78 57.76 42.47
C ARG A 51 -4.87 58.36 43.40
N ASP A 52 -5.77 57.61 44.06
CA ASP A 52 -6.01 56.14 44.13
C ASP A 52 -7.11 55.70 43.13
N GLU A 53 -8.11 54.81 43.31
CA GLU A 53 -8.65 54.01 44.43
C GLU A 53 -9.38 52.74 43.86
N ALA A 54 -10.04 51.93 44.70
CA ALA A 54 -10.75 50.69 44.31
C ALA A 54 -12.03 50.42 45.16
N GLU A 55 -12.60 49.21 45.07
CA GLU A 55 -13.91 48.76 45.63
C GLU A 55 -15.15 49.22 44.81
N LYS A 56 -16.31 48.52 44.82
CA LYS A 56 -16.81 47.43 45.70
C LYS A 56 -17.72 46.42 44.96
N CYS A 57 -17.95 45.25 45.56
CA CYS A 57 -18.70 44.12 44.97
C CYS A 57 -20.21 44.14 45.31
N HIS A 58 -21.10 43.76 44.36
CA HIS A 58 -22.13 42.68 44.51
C HIS A 58 -23.26 42.69 43.44
N ARG A 59 -23.60 41.49 42.94
CA ARG A 59 -24.77 41.10 42.07
C ARG A 59 -24.73 41.68 40.64
N ALA A 60 -25.29 41.03 39.61
CA ALA A 60 -25.81 39.66 39.42
C ALA A 60 -25.02 39.03 38.24
N LYS A 61 -24.77 37.72 38.15
CA LYS A 61 -25.70 36.57 37.98
C LYS A 61 -26.51 36.64 36.68
N ASP A 62 -26.42 35.55 35.92
CA ASP A 62 -27.32 35.09 34.87
C ASP A 62 -27.42 35.96 33.59
N GLU A 63 -26.53 35.71 32.61
CA GLU A 63 -26.89 35.69 31.18
C GLU A 63 -25.88 34.89 30.33
N ALA A 64 -26.19 33.60 30.17
CA ALA A 64 -25.79 32.82 29.00
C ALA A 64 -27.08 32.51 28.22
N GLN A 65 -26.96 32.20 26.92
CA GLN A 65 -28.04 32.03 25.94
C GLN A 65 -28.67 33.32 25.42
N LEU A 66 -28.15 33.82 24.30
CA LEU A 66 -28.83 34.48 23.16
C LEU A 66 -27.74 34.62 22.06
N GLU A 67 -27.91 34.25 20.80
CA GLU A 67 -29.06 33.64 20.10
C GLU A 67 -28.68 32.27 19.49
N ARG A 68 -29.40 31.23 19.93
CA ARG A 68 -29.91 30.19 19.03
C ARG A 68 -31.40 30.44 18.91
N GLU A 69 -31.80 31.10 17.84
CA GLU A 69 -33.14 31.29 17.24
C GLU A 69 -32.92 32.36 16.17
N LEU A 70 -33.56 32.40 15.00
CA LEU A 70 -34.72 31.70 14.41
C LEU A 70 -34.28 31.33 12.95
N ILE A 71 -34.95 30.60 12.06
CA ILE A 71 -36.37 30.24 11.89
C ILE A 71 -36.45 28.82 11.32
N ASN A 72 -37.38 28.00 11.81
CA ASN A 72 -37.94 26.90 11.03
C ASN A 72 -39.40 26.65 11.43
N SER A 73 -40.32 27.51 10.96
CA SER A 73 -41.77 27.33 11.07
C SER A 73 -42.50 27.98 9.91
N THR A 74 -43.43 27.21 9.35
CA THR A 74 -44.41 27.56 8.32
C THR A 74 -45.31 28.75 8.67
N ALA A 75 -45.63 29.57 7.68
CA ALA A 75 -46.90 30.29 7.58
C ALA A 75 -47.23 30.56 6.10
N ASP A 76 -48.47 30.35 5.70
CA ASP A 76 -48.95 30.52 4.32
C ASP A 76 -49.17 31.98 3.95
N VAL A 77 -48.88 32.35 2.69
CA VAL A 77 -49.46 33.52 2.02
C VAL A 77 -49.81 33.13 0.58
N GLU A 78 -51.09 33.21 0.24
CA GLU A 78 -51.58 33.02 -1.12
C GLU A 78 -51.23 34.24 -2.00
N THR A 79 -50.93 34.01 -3.28
CA THR A 79 -51.48 34.85 -4.36
C THR A 79 -51.41 34.11 -5.69
N ASP A 80 -52.56 33.82 -6.27
CA ASP A 80 -52.70 33.21 -7.60
C ASP A 80 -52.66 34.29 -8.70
N THR A 81 -51.87 34.08 -9.77
CA THR A 81 -52.34 34.21 -11.17
C THR A 81 -51.26 33.90 -12.23
N LYS A 82 -51.45 32.76 -12.92
CA LYS A 82 -51.65 32.68 -14.39
C LYS A 82 -50.60 33.28 -15.36
N THR A 83 -49.99 32.46 -16.23
CA THR A 83 -50.30 32.35 -17.70
C THR A 83 -49.17 31.68 -18.54
N GLN A 84 -49.50 30.54 -19.21
CA GLN A 84 -48.79 29.89 -20.36
C GLN A 84 -47.32 29.41 -20.12
N PRO A 85 -46.81 28.38 -20.87
CA PRO A 85 -46.66 28.33 -22.33
C PRO A 85 -47.62 27.38 -23.08
N GLU A 86 -47.65 27.49 -24.41
CA GLU A 86 -48.36 26.58 -25.33
C GLU A 86 -47.41 25.62 -26.08
N ALA A 87 -47.91 24.42 -26.38
CA ALA A 87 -47.85 23.62 -27.64
C ALA A 87 -46.57 23.63 -28.54
N GLN A 88 -46.21 22.58 -29.30
CA GLN A 88 -46.81 21.26 -29.63
C GLN A 88 -45.69 20.18 -29.58
N THR A 89 -45.83 18.89 -29.90
CA THR A 89 -46.91 17.96 -30.34
C THR A 89 -46.57 16.56 -29.70
N CYS A 90 -47.16 15.39 -29.94
CA CYS A 90 -48.19 14.88 -30.87
C CYS A 90 -49.02 13.79 -30.16
N SER A 91 -50.25 13.57 -30.61
CA SER A 91 -51.17 12.56 -30.05
C SER A 91 -50.77 11.13 -30.38
N PHE A 92 -51.19 10.16 -29.55
CA PHE A 92 -51.94 9.03 -30.08
C PHE A 92 -52.92 8.46 -29.05
N GLU A 93 -54.13 8.17 -29.51
CA GLU A 93 -55.20 7.62 -28.68
C GLU A 93 -55.18 6.09 -28.65
N GLN A 94 -55.90 5.57 -27.68
CA GLN A 94 -56.38 4.21 -27.52
C GLN A 94 -56.89 3.59 -28.85
N VAL A 95 -56.19 2.58 -29.38
CA VAL A 95 -56.65 1.75 -30.51
C VAL A 95 -56.56 0.27 -30.13
N GLU A 96 -57.69 -0.32 -29.76
CA GLU A 96 -57.89 -1.77 -29.84
C GLU A 96 -58.54 -2.12 -31.19
N GLY A 97 -57.92 -3.04 -31.93
CA GLY A 97 -58.41 -3.53 -33.22
C GLY A 97 -57.26 -4.08 -34.09
N ILE A 98 -57.49 -4.95 -35.08
CA ILE A 98 -58.75 -5.53 -35.57
C ILE A 98 -58.54 -7.01 -35.96
N SER A 99 -59.41 -7.89 -35.48
CA SER A 99 -59.83 -9.16 -36.10
C SER A 99 -61.11 -9.58 -35.34
N SER A 100 -62.35 -9.55 -35.84
CA SER A 100 -62.91 -9.77 -37.18
C SER A 100 -62.56 -11.14 -37.78
N SER A 101 -63.49 -11.94 -38.32
CA SER A 101 -64.96 -11.98 -38.19
C SER A 101 -65.44 -13.32 -38.76
N LEU A 102 -66.39 -14.03 -38.10
CA LEU A 102 -67.57 -14.66 -38.74
C LEU A 102 -68.38 -15.59 -37.80
N ALA A 103 -69.64 -15.78 -38.21
CA ALA A 103 -70.75 -16.57 -37.69
C ALA A 103 -70.43 -17.99 -37.11
N SER A 104 -71.29 -18.63 -36.31
CA SER A 104 -72.77 -18.58 -36.34
C SER A 104 -73.45 -18.88 -34.99
N SER A 105 -74.72 -18.48 -34.87
CA SER A 105 -75.69 -19.10 -33.95
C SER A 105 -75.94 -20.57 -34.36
N PRO A 106 -76.36 -21.45 -33.45
CA PRO A 106 -77.81 -21.58 -33.30
C PRO A 106 -78.30 -21.64 -31.84
N GLN A 107 -79.34 -20.85 -31.57
CA GLN A 107 -80.35 -21.28 -30.60
C GLN A 107 -81.09 -22.49 -31.18
N SER A 108 -81.21 -23.57 -30.42
CA SER A 108 -82.20 -24.61 -30.66
C SER A 108 -82.94 -24.98 -29.38
N SER A 109 -83.71 -24.02 -28.85
CA SER A 109 -84.84 -24.34 -27.98
C SER A 109 -85.75 -25.31 -28.74
N ALA A 110 -85.87 -26.55 -28.26
CA ALA A 110 -86.51 -27.62 -29.01
C ALA A 110 -88.03 -27.40 -29.13
N ASN A 111 -88.45 -26.80 -30.25
CA ASN A 111 -89.83 -26.82 -30.74
C ASN A 111 -90.21 -28.24 -31.16
N THR A 112 -90.38 -29.12 -30.18
CA THR A 112 -90.96 -30.44 -30.40
C THR A 112 -92.47 -30.25 -30.45
N SER A 113 -92.99 -29.94 -31.63
CA SER A 113 -94.43 -29.75 -31.86
C SER A 113 -95.15 -31.05 -31.52
N ALA A 114 -95.87 -31.09 -30.39
CA ALA A 114 -96.75 -32.20 -30.07
C ALA A 114 -97.87 -32.25 -31.13
N PRO A 115 -97.97 -33.31 -31.94
CA PRO A 115 -99.03 -33.41 -32.93
C PRO A 115 -100.35 -33.62 -32.19
N THR A 116 -101.35 -32.81 -32.49
CA THR A 116 -102.72 -32.97 -31.99
C THR A 116 -103.38 -34.16 -32.68
N HIS A 117 -102.96 -35.38 -32.33
CA HIS A 117 -103.72 -36.58 -32.62
C HIS A 117 -104.82 -36.74 -31.57
N SER A 118 -106.05 -36.82 -32.08
CA SER A 118 -107.27 -37.10 -31.34
C SER A 118 -107.10 -38.24 -30.34
N THR A 119 -107.68 -38.09 -29.16
CA THR A 119 -107.86 -39.18 -28.18
C THR A 119 -108.97 -40.16 -28.62
N SER A 120 -108.93 -40.58 -29.89
CA SER A 120 -109.60 -41.79 -30.34
C SER A 120 -108.90 -42.96 -29.68
N SER A 121 -109.63 -43.69 -28.82
CA SER A 121 -109.13 -44.90 -28.16
C SER A 121 -108.56 -45.89 -29.20
N PRO A 122 -107.44 -46.60 -28.95
CA PRO A 122 -106.88 -47.57 -29.89
C PRO A 122 -107.82 -48.73 -30.29
N TYR A 123 -108.98 -48.83 -29.63
CA TYR A 123 -110.03 -49.82 -29.88
C TYR A 123 -111.18 -49.28 -30.76
N ASP A 124 -111.20 -47.99 -31.11
CA ASP A 124 -112.26 -47.34 -31.88
C ASP A 124 -111.95 -47.34 -33.39
N THR A 125 -111.87 -48.54 -33.98
CA THR A 125 -111.68 -48.74 -35.43
C THR A 125 -113.01 -48.60 -36.17
N ASP A 126 -112.97 -48.42 -37.50
CA ASP A 126 -114.20 -48.48 -38.31
C ASP A 126 -114.88 -49.86 -38.26
N CYS A 127 -114.16 -50.91 -37.87
CA CYS A 127 -114.73 -52.23 -37.59
C CYS A 127 -115.60 -52.16 -36.32
N SER A 128 -115.09 -51.60 -35.22
CA SER A 128 -115.85 -51.34 -34.00
C SER A 128 -117.09 -50.48 -34.25
N ARG A 129 -116.96 -49.38 -35.00
CA ARG A 129 -118.10 -48.50 -35.36
C ARG A 129 -119.15 -49.21 -36.22
N ARG A 130 -118.74 -50.03 -37.19
CA ARG A 130 -119.66 -50.85 -38.00
C ARG A 130 -120.37 -51.91 -37.16
N LEU A 131 -119.65 -52.61 -36.28
CA LEU A 131 -120.22 -53.62 -35.40
C LEU A 131 -121.31 -53.04 -34.48
N ILE A 132 -121.04 -51.90 -33.83
CA ILE A 132 -122.04 -51.19 -33.01
C ILE A 132 -123.23 -50.74 -33.87
N SER A 133 -122.97 -50.17 -35.06
CA SER A 133 -124.01 -49.74 -36.01
C SER A 133 -124.86 -50.87 -36.59
N GLN A 134 -124.39 -52.12 -36.47
CA GLN A 134 -125.07 -53.32 -36.94
C GLN A 134 -125.87 -53.98 -35.80
N ILE A 135 -125.30 -54.03 -34.59
CA ILE A 135 -126.01 -54.44 -33.36
C ILE A 135 -127.23 -53.52 -33.11
N GLN A 136 -127.08 -52.20 -33.29
CA GLN A 136 -128.19 -51.26 -33.19
C GLN A 136 -129.29 -51.47 -34.25
N ARG A 137 -128.94 -51.95 -35.45
CA ARG A 137 -129.93 -52.29 -36.50
C ARG A 137 -130.67 -53.59 -36.24
N SER A 138 -130.06 -54.56 -35.56
CA SER A 138 -130.70 -55.84 -35.22
C SER A 138 -131.74 -55.76 -34.08
N LEU A 139 -131.87 -54.61 -33.41
CA LEU A 139 -132.73 -54.46 -32.22
C LEU A 139 -134.08 -53.75 -32.49
N SER A 140 -134.40 -53.38 -33.74
CA SER A 140 -135.59 -52.56 -34.08
C SER A 140 -136.68 -53.30 -34.87
N GLN A 141 -136.94 -54.58 -34.59
CA GLN A 141 -138.06 -55.33 -35.18
C GLN A 141 -139.10 -55.73 -34.13
N GLU A 142 -139.92 -54.76 -33.73
CA GLU A 142 -141.12 -54.94 -32.88
C GLU A 142 -142.32 -55.52 -33.67
N SER A 143 -142.17 -55.66 -34.99
CA SER A 143 -143.15 -56.11 -36.00
C SER A 143 -143.68 -57.55 -35.84
N LEU A 144 -143.29 -58.29 -34.79
CA LEU A 144 -143.69 -59.70 -34.59
C LEU A 144 -145.04 -59.86 -33.85
N LEU A 145 -145.60 -58.76 -33.34
CA LEU A 145 -146.86 -58.78 -32.58
C LEU A 145 -148.11 -58.71 -33.49
N ASP A 146 -148.07 -57.92 -34.57
CA ASP A 146 -149.15 -57.80 -35.56
C ASP A 146 -149.46 -59.15 -36.27
N GLU A 147 -148.41 -59.97 -36.45
CA GLU A 147 -148.52 -61.29 -37.10
C GLU A 147 -149.23 -62.33 -36.19
N LEU A 148 -149.24 -62.11 -34.87
CA LEU A 148 -149.91 -62.98 -33.88
C LEU A 148 -151.39 -62.64 -33.66
N GLU A 149 -151.77 -61.36 -33.70
CA GLU A 149 -153.19 -60.97 -33.62
C GLU A 149 -153.99 -61.47 -34.84
N SER A 150 -153.30 -61.61 -35.98
CA SER A 150 -153.85 -62.11 -37.24
C SER A 150 -154.21 -63.61 -37.25
N GLU A 151 -153.50 -64.49 -36.53
CA GLU A 151 -153.83 -65.93 -36.48
C GLU A 151 -155.03 -66.26 -35.56
N LEU A 152 -155.48 -65.33 -34.70
CA LEU A 152 -156.45 -65.60 -33.61
C LEU A 152 -157.93 -65.45 -33.98
N LEU A 153 -158.25 -64.92 -35.17
CA LEU A 153 -159.63 -64.75 -35.67
C LEU A 153 -160.14 -65.90 -36.56
N GLY A 154 -159.31 -66.94 -36.78
CA GLY A 154 -159.64 -68.08 -37.62
C GLY A 154 -160.45 -69.19 -36.92
N CYS A 155 -161.68 -69.41 -37.41
CA CYS A 155 -162.47 -70.65 -37.24
C CYS A 155 -163.12 -70.95 -35.87
N ARG A 156 -164.26 -70.29 -35.61
CA ARG A 156 -165.34 -70.80 -34.73
C ARG A 156 -166.67 -70.09 -35.06
N LEU A 157 -167.82 -70.75 -35.31
CA LEU A 157 -168.16 -72.16 -35.61
C LEU A 157 -169.51 -72.16 -36.39
N PRO A 158 -169.88 -73.26 -37.08
CA PRO A 158 -171.26 -73.75 -36.91
C PRO A 158 -171.41 -75.27 -36.87
N ASP A 159 -172.54 -75.72 -36.32
CA ASP A 159 -172.98 -77.13 -36.26
C ASP A 159 -173.53 -77.64 -37.61
N GLY A 160 -173.54 -78.97 -37.82
CA GLY A 160 -174.21 -79.61 -38.96
C GLY A 160 -173.49 -80.85 -39.49
N GLU A 161 -174.05 -82.03 -39.23
CA GLU A 161 -173.48 -83.35 -39.52
C GLU A 161 -173.07 -83.59 -41.00
N ASN A 162 -171.81 -83.95 -41.25
CA ASN A 162 -171.42 -85.10 -42.09
C ASN A 162 -169.90 -85.41 -41.99
N GLN A 163 -169.48 -86.60 -42.41
CA GLN A 163 -168.12 -87.13 -42.20
C GLN A 163 -167.12 -86.82 -43.34
N GLU A 164 -165.87 -87.26 -43.14
CA GLU A 164 -164.75 -87.36 -44.10
C GLU A 164 -164.04 -86.07 -44.59
N GLY A 165 -164.62 -84.88 -44.45
CA GLY A 165 -163.97 -83.63 -44.93
C GLY A 165 -162.73 -83.12 -44.15
N CYS A 166 -162.47 -83.63 -42.93
CA CYS A 166 -161.62 -82.92 -41.95
C CYS A 166 -160.09 -83.08 -42.15
N MET A 167 -159.60 -84.24 -42.62
CA MET A 167 -158.17 -84.57 -42.63
C MET A 167 -157.30 -83.62 -43.49
N VAL A 168 -157.78 -83.24 -44.67
CA VAL A 168 -156.97 -82.56 -45.71
C VAL A 168 -156.57 -81.13 -45.30
N VAL A 169 -157.33 -80.49 -44.40
CA VAL A 169 -157.03 -79.13 -43.92
C VAL A 169 -155.89 -79.13 -42.91
N PHE A 170 -155.83 -80.14 -42.04
CA PHE A 170 -154.82 -80.26 -40.99
C PHE A 170 -153.41 -80.46 -41.59
N GLU A 171 -153.30 -81.29 -42.62
CA GLU A 171 -152.01 -81.60 -43.27
C GLU A 171 -151.41 -80.38 -44.01
N LYS A 172 -152.24 -79.53 -44.63
CA LYS A 172 -151.77 -78.27 -45.22
C LYS A 172 -151.27 -77.27 -44.16
N CYS A 173 -151.90 -77.22 -42.99
CA CYS A 173 -151.43 -76.39 -41.87
C CYS A 173 -150.05 -76.85 -41.38
N ALA A 174 -149.87 -78.17 -41.20
CA ALA A 174 -148.59 -78.75 -40.83
C ALA A 174 -147.49 -78.43 -41.86
N GLN A 175 -147.74 -78.63 -43.16
CA GLN A 175 -146.81 -78.28 -44.23
C GLN A 175 -146.41 -76.80 -44.24
N TYR A 176 -147.36 -75.88 -43.97
CA TYR A 176 -147.07 -74.45 -43.85
C TYR A 176 -146.16 -74.13 -42.65
N LYS A 177 -146.50 -74.63 -41.45
CA LYS A 177 -145.67 -74.43 -40.25
C LYS A 177 -144.27 -75.03 -40.42
N TYR A 178 -144.12 -76.21 -41.06
CA TYR A 178 -142.81 -76.77 -41.40
C TYR A 178 -142.03 -75.90 -42.39
N ALA A 179 -142.65 -75.36 -43.45
CA ALA A 179 -141.98 -74.46 -44.40
C ALA A 179 -141.57 -73.11 -43.77
N GLN A 180 -142.35 -72.62 -42.80
CA GLN A 180 -142.01 -71.44 -41.99
C GLN A 180 -140.81 -71.72 -41.06
N GLN A 181 -140.82 -72.88 -40.40
CA GLN A 181 -139.72 -73.36 -39.55
C GLN A 181 -138.44 -73.60 -40.35
N GLU A 182 -138.52 -74.15 -41.56
CA GLU A 182 -137.37 -74.32 -42.45
C GLU A 182 -136.78 -72.97 -42.88
N LYS A 183 -137.62 -71.98 -43.22
CA LYS A 183 -137.17 -70.60 -43.48
C LYS A 183 -136.47 -69.99 -42.26
N ALA A 184 -136.97 -70.23 -41.05
CA ALA A 184 -136.32 -69.77 -39.82
C ALA A 184 -134.95 -70.44 -39.61
N ILE A 185 -134.84 -71.76 -39.80
CA ILE A 185 -133.58 -72.51 -39.74
C ILE A 185 -132.59 -71.98 -40.79
N ARG A 186 -133.01 -71.76 -42.04
CA ARG A 186 -132.16 -71.19 -43.09
C ARG A 186 -131.65 -69.78 -42.75
N ARG A 187 -132.49 -68.90 -42.15
CA ARG A 187 -132.04 -67.59 -41.64
C ARG A 187 -130.98 -67.75 -40.56
N LEU A 188 -131.24 -68.59 -39.55
CA LEU A 188 -130.30 -68.86 -38.45
C LEU A 188 -128.97 -69.45 -38.93
N LEU A 189 -128.96 -70.25 -39.99
CA LEU A 189 -127.74 -70.76 -40.62
C LEU A 189 -126.95 -69.64 -41.33
N GLU A 190 -127.62 -68.75 -42.06
CA GLU A 190 -126.97 -67.60 -42.71
C GLU A 190 -126.43 -66.60 -41.68
N ASP A 191 -127.15 -66.37 -40.57
CA ASP A 191 -126.69 -65.50 -39.48
C ASP A 191 -125.55 -66.13 -38.67
N ASN A 192 -125.58 -67.45 -38.42
CA ASN A 192 -124.46 -68.18 -37.82
C ASN A 192 -123.21 -68.12 -38.72
N LYS A 193 -123.38 -68.25 -40.05
CA LYS A 193 -122.31 -68.03 -41.03
C LYS A 193 -121.75 -66.60 -41.01
N ARG A 194 -122.62 -65.57 -40.97
CA ARG A 194 -122.18 -64.16 -40.79
C ARG A 194 -121.43 -63.96 -39.47
N HIS A 195 -121.84 -64.63 -38.39
CA HIS A 195 -121.12 -64.60 -37.11
C HIS A 195 -119.75 -65.29 -37.21
N GLN A 196 -119.63 -66.40 -37.94
CA GLN A 196 -118.33 -67.04 -38.21
C GLN A 196 -117.41 -66.14 -39.05
N GLU A 197 -117.93 -65.51 -40.11
CA GLU A 197 -117.20 -64.54 -40.93
C GLU A 197 -116.73 -63.33 -40.10
N LEU A 198 -117.58 -62.81 -39.20
CA LEU A 198 -117.23 -61.75 -38.26
C LEU A 198 -116.16 -62.18 -37.25
N ILE A 199 -116.26 -63.40 -36.68
CA ILE A 199 -115.27 -63.95 -35.74
C ILE A 199 -113.90 -64.14 -36.43
N LEU A 200 -113.88 -64.59 -37.68
CA LEU A 200 -112.66 -64.68 -38.50
C LEU A 200 -112.08 -63.28 -38.78
N GLY A 201 -112.93 -62.30 -39.11
CA GLY A 201 -112.54 -60.89 -39.27
C GLY A 201 -111.88 -60.34 -38.00
N ILE A 202 -112.56 -60.43 -36.86
CA ILE A 202 -112.04 -60.02 -35.54
C ILE A 202 -110.74 -60.75 -35.20
N CYS A 203 -110.63 -62.05 -35.53
CA CYS A 203 -109.37 -62.78 -35.32
C CYS A 203 -108.22 -62.23 -36.17
N SER A 204 -108.47 -61.91 -37.45
CA SER A 204 -107.46 -61.32 -38.33
C SER A 204 -107.06 -59.90 -37.89
N GLU A 205 -108.01 -59.05 -37.46
CA GLU A 205 -107.74 -57.71 -36.94
C GLU A 205 -106.91 -57.78 -35.64
N LYS A 206 -107.29 -58.68 -34.72
CA LYS A 206 -106.56 -58.99 -33.49
C LYS A 206 -105.14 -59.51 -33.74
N ASP A 207 -104.92 -60.36 -34.74
CA ASP A 207 -103.57 -60.88 -35.06
C ASP A 207 -102.72 -59.86 -35.85
N ASN A 208 -103.32 -59.03 -36.72
CA ASN A 208 -102.67 -57.85 -37.31
C ASN A 208 -102.20 -56.86 -36.23
N MET A 209 -103.06 -56.57 -35.23
CA MET A 209 -102.72 -55.67 -34.12
C MET A 209 -101.59 -56.22 -33.24
N LYS A 210 -101.47 -57.55 -33.07
CA LYS A 210 -100.29 -58.16 -32.45
C LYS A 210 -99.02 -57.94 -33.27
N GLU A 211 -99.10 -58.05 -34.60
CA GLU A 211 -97.94 -57.82 -35.47
C GLU A 211 -97.52 -56.34 -35.47
N GLU A 212 -98.47 -55.40 -35.43
CA GLU A 212 -98.15 -53.98 -35.22
C GLU A 212 -97.51 -53.73 -33.86
N LEU A 213 -98.03 -54.31 -32.77
CA LEU A 213 -97.44 -54.18 -31.44
C LEU A 213 -96.02 -54.76 -31.39
N LYS A 214 -95.77 -55.88 -32.08
CA LYS A 214 -94.43 -56.46 -32.24
C LYS A 214 -93.49 -55.51 -32.99
N LYS A 215 -93.93 -54.93 -34.11
CA LYS A 215 -93.17 -53.94 -34.88
C LYS A 215 -92.87 -52.68 -34.05
N ARG A 216 -93.84 -52.17 -33.28
CA ARG A 216 -93.67 -51.04 -32.37
C ARG A 216 -92.62 -51.34 -31.29
N ALA A 217 -92.69 -52.51 -30.64
CA ALA A 217 -91.69 -52.95 -29.66
C ALA A 217 -90.29 -53.17 -30.28
N GLU A 218 -90.22 -53.61 -31.53
CA GLU A 218 -88.96 -53.74 -32.28
C GLU A 218 -88.35 -52.35 -32.60
N THR A 219 -89.16 -51.36 -33.00
CA THR A 219 -88.70 -49.97 -33.16
C THR A 219 -88.31 -49.31 -31.84
N GLU A 220 -89.06 -49.53 -30.76
CA GLU A 220 -88.76 -49.05 -29.41
C GLU A 220 -87.41 -49.61 -28.92
N LYS A 221 -87.16 -50.90 -29.15
CA LYS A 221 -85.86 -51.54 -28.86
C LYS A 221 -84.72 -50.94 -29.68
N GLN A 222 -84.94 -50.55 -30.94
CA GLN A 222 -83.94 -49.84 -31.75
C GLN A 222 -83.69 -48.42 -31.23
N HIS A 223 -84.74 -47.69 -30.83
CA HIS A 223 -84.61 -46.37 -30.22
C HIS A 223 -83.84 -46.46 -28.89
N MET A 224 -84.19 -47.38 -27.99
CA MET A 224 -83.47 -47.62 -26.74
C MET A 224 -82.00 -48.03 -26.95
N ALA A 225 -81.70 -48.82 -27.98
CA ALA A 225 -80.33 -49.16 -28.36
C ALA A 225 -79.55 -47.96 -28.96
N THR A 226 -80.25 -46.99 -29.53
CA THR A 226 -79.68 -45.74 -30.06
C THR A 226 -79.43 -44.74 -28.94
N ILE A 227 -80.40 -44.56 -28.05
CA ILE A 227 -80.30 -43.74 -26.84
C ILE A 227 -79.08 -44.17 -26.01
N LYS A 228 -78.93 -45.47 -25.71
CA LYS A 228 -77.76 -45.98 -24.97
C LYS A 228 -76.40 -45.72 -25.62
N LYS A 229 -76.33 -45.64 -26.95
CA LYS A 229 -75.10 -45.25 -27.67
C LYS A 229 -74.81 -43.76 -27.55
N LEU A 230 -75.85 -42.92 -27.56
CA LEU A 230 -75.73 -41.49 -27.37
C LEU A 230 -75.40 -41.13 -25.92
N GLU A 231 -76.01 -41.81 -24.95
CA GLU A 231 -75.67 -41.73 -23.52
C GLU A 231 -74.18 -42.05 -23.29
N GLY A 232 -73.71 -43.21 -23.76
CA GLY A 232 -72.29 -43.58 -23.67
C GLY A 232 -71.35 -42.58 -24.36
N ARG A 233 -71.70 -42.05 -25.55
CA ARG A 233 -70.86 -41.04 -26.20
C ARG A 233 -70.88 -39.69 -25.47
N VAL A 234 -71.96 -39.35 -24.75
CA VAL A 234 -72.00 -38.18 -23.87
C VAL A 234 -71.11 -38.40 -22.63
N GLU A 235 -71.10 -39.59 -22.04
CA GLU A 235 -70.19 -39.93 -20.94
C GLU A 235 -68.71 -39.86 -21.37
N GLU A 236 -68.37 -40.42 -22.54
CA GLU A 236 -67.04 -40.28 -23.14
C GLU A 236 -66.64 -38.81 -23.34
N LEU A 237 -67.52 -38.01 -23.95
CA LEU A 237 -67.28 -36.57 -24.18
C LEU A 237 -67.13 -35.77 -22.87
N LEU A 238 -67.86 -36.14 -21.81
CA LEU A 238 -67.71 -35.53 -20.49
C LEU A 238 -66.36 -35.87 -19.83
N ILE A 239 -65.83 -37.08 -20.07
CA ILE A 239 -64.49 -37.48 -19.63
C ILE A 239 -63.41 -36.73 -20.44
N GLU A 240 -63.53 -36.70 -21.78
CA GLU A 240 -62.63 -35.93 -22.68
C GLU A 240 -62.58 -34.44 -22.31
N LEU A 241 -63.75 -33.84 -22.01
CA LEU A 241 -63.88 -32.43 -21.61
C LEU A 241 -63.30 -32.18 -20.21
N LYS A 242 -63.51 -33.09 -19.26
CA LYS A 242 -62.88 -33.00 -17.93
C LYS A 242 -61.35 -33.09 -18.04
N GLU A 243 -60.83 -34.09 -18.75
CA GLU A 243 -59.39 -34.26 -18.93
C GLU A 243 -58.73 -33.06 -19.60
N SER A 244 -59.34 -32.51 -20.65
CA SER A 244 -58.81 -31.34 -21.35
C SER A 244 -58.84 -30.08 -20.48
N ARG A 245 -59.89 -29.89 -19.66
CA ARG A 245 -59.95 -28.82 -18.66
C ARG A 245 -58.88 -28.97 -17.58
N ASP A 246 -58.69 -30.17 -17.05
CA ASP A 246 -57.72 -30.40 -15.97
C ASP A 246 -56.26 -30.31 -16.51
N LYS A 247 -56.01 -30.71 -17.77
CA LYS A 247 -54.75 -30.43 -18.51
C LYS A 247 -54.50 -28.93 -18.68
N LEU A 248 -55.53 -28.15 -19.04
CA LEU A 248 -55.43 -26.69 -19.18
C LEU A 248 -55.12 -26.00 -17.84
N ILE A 249 -55.73 -26.46 -16.74
CA ILE A 249 -55.45 -25.97 -15.38
C ILE A 249 -53.98 -26.20 -15.00
N HIS A 250 -53.42 -27.37 -15.30
CA HIS A 250 -51.99 -27.63 -15.05
C HIS A 250 -51.05 -26.78 -15.93
N GLN A 251 -51.42 -26.50 -17.18
CA GLN A 251 -50.66 -25.60 -18.06
C GLN A 251 -50.69 -24.15 -17.55
N ASP A 252 -51.86 -23.65 -17.13
CA ASP A 252 -52.01 -22.32 -16.50
C ASP A 252 -51.20 -22.20 -15.20
N GLN A 253 -51.23 -23.23 -14.34
CA GLN A 253 -50.41 -23.28 -13.12
C GLN A 253 -48.91 -23.28 -13.42
N ALA A 254 -48.46 -24.05 -14.41
CA ALA A 254 -47.06 -24.08 -14.82
C ALA A 254 -46.60 -22.74 -15.43
N ALA A 255 -47.43 -22.11 -16.26
CA ALA A 255 -47.16 -20.79 -16.82
C ALA A 255 -47.08 -19.70 -15.72
N LYS A 256 -47.99 -19.73 -14.74
CA LYS A 256 -47.96 -18.83 -13.57
C LYS A 256 -46.71 -19.04 -12.71
N ALA A 257 -46.30 -20.29 -12.47
CA ALA A 257 -45.07 -20.59 -11.75
C ALA A 257 -43.82 -20.09 -12.50
N ALA A 258 -43.76 -20.28 -13.82
CA ALA A 258 -42.68 -19.76 -14.66
C ALA A 258 -42.63 -18.22 -14.67
N LEU A 259 -43.77 -17.55 -14.79
CA LEU A 259 -43.85 -16.07 -14.72
C LEU A 259 -43.41 -15.55 -13.36
N GLN A 260 -43.81 -16.20 -12.25
CA GLN A 260 -43.34 -15.83 -10.91
C GLN A 260 -41.84 -16.06 -10.71
N HIS A 261 -41.26 -17.11 -11.31
CA HIS A 261 -39.82 -17.32 -11.31
C HIS A 261 -39.10 -16.19 -12.08
N MET A 262 -39.54 -15.92 -13.31
CA MET A 262 -38.96 -14.85 -14.15
C MET A 262 -39.09 -13.47 -13.52
N GLN A 263 -40.19 -13.18 -12.81
CA GLN A 263 -40.34 -11.94 -12.05
C GLN A 263 -39.34 -11.84 -10.90
N LYS A 264 -39.19 -12.89 -10.07
CA LYS A 264 -38.22 -12.93 -8.95
C LYS A 264 -36.78 -12.83 -9.45
N GLU A 265 -36.47 -13.47 -10.56
CA GLU A 265 -35.14 -13.36 -11.17
C GLU A 265 -34.89 -11.96 -11.75
N MET A 266 -35.90 -11.34 -12.36
CA MET A 266 -35.81 -9.95 -12.85
C MET A 266 -35.63 -8.96 -11.70
N THR A 267 -36.37 -9.06 -10.60
CA THR A 267 -36.20 -8.17 -9.44
C THR A 267 -34.82 -8.36 -8.81
N TYR A 268 -34.36 -9.59 -8.63
CA TYR A 268 -33.01 -9.87 -8.11
C TYR A 268 -31.90 -9.29 -9.01
N ARG A 269 -32.03 -9.40 -10.35
CA ARG A 269 -31.10 -8.79 -11.30
C ARG A 269 -31.12 -7.25 -11.23
N LEU A 270 -32.29 -6.65 -11.04
CA LEU A 270 -32.48 -5.19 -10.93
C LEU A 270 -31.91 -4.67 -9.59
N GLU A 271 -32.17 -5.35 -8.48
CA GLU A 271 -31.57 -5.10 -7.16
C GLU A 271 -30.03 -5.19 -7.22
N GLN A 272 -29.49 -6.22 -7.87
CA GLN A 272 -28.04 -6.36 -8.05
C GLN A 272 -27.44 -5.26 -8.94
N ALA A 273 -28.17 -4.79 -9.96
CA ALA A 273 -27.75 -3.68 -10.80
C ALA A 273 -27.76 -2.35 -10.02
N ASN A 274 -28.83 -2.06 -9.28
CA ASN A 274 -28.91 -0.89 -8.41
C ASN A 274 -27.78 -0.87 -7.37
N LYS A 275 -27.53 -2.00 -6.69
CA LYS A 275 -26.44 -2.11 -5.71
C LYS A 275 -25.08 -1.73 -6.30
N LYS A 276 -24.78 -2.16 -7.54
CA LYS A 276 -23.55 -1.80 -8.26
C LYS A 276 -23.51 -0.31 -8.65
N CYS A 277 -24.65 0.28 -9.00
CA CYS A 277 -24.75 1.72 -9.25
C CYS A 277 -24.52 2.55 -7.98
N ASP A 278 -25.06 2.10 -6.83
CA ASP A 278 -24.88 2.74 -5.54
C ASP A 278 -23.44 2.57 -5.01
N GLU A 279 -22.82 1.41 -5.21
CA GLU A 279 -21.40 1.16 -4.93
C GLU A 279 -20.50 2.11 -5.75
N ALA A 280 -20.67 2.15 -7.08
CA ALA A 280 -19.92 3.05 -7.95
C ALA A 280 -20.15 4.54 -7.63
N ARG A 281 -21.35 4.88 -7.13
CA ARG A 281 -21.66 6.22 -6.63
C ARG A 281 -20.91 6.55 -5.33
N GLN A 282 -20.90 5.63 -4.36
CA GLN A 282 -20.15 5.79 -3.11
C GLN A 282 -18.64 5.85 -3.36
N GLU A 283 -18.11 5.08 -4.31
CA GLU A 283 -16.72 5.18 -4.76
C GLU A 283 -16.40 6.55 -5.35
N LYS A 284 -17.27 7.09 -6.21
CA LYS A 284 -17.13 8.44 -6.77
C LYS A 284 -17.16 9.52 -5.69
N GLU A 285 -18.13 9.47 -4.78
CA GLU A 285 -18.27 10.42 -3.67
C GLU A 285 -17.06 10.32 -2.72
N THR A 286 -16.54 9.12 -2.47
CA THR A 286 -15.29 8.88 -1.73
C THR A 286 -14.06 9.43 -2.45
N MET A 287 -13.97 9.30 -3.78
CA MET A 287 -12.88 9.87 -4.58
C MET A 287 -12.89 11.40 -4.51
N VAL A 288 -14.07 12.03 -4.62
CA VAL A 288 -14.21 13.49 -4.46
C VAL A 288 -13.76 13.94 -3.06
N MET A 289 -14.16 13.23 -2.01
CA MET A 289 -13.73 13.53 -0.63
C MET A 289 -12.22 13.33 -0.40
N LYS A 290 -11.59 12.39 -1.11
CA LYS A 290 -10.12 12.23 -1.12
C LYS A 290 -9.44 13.38 -1.88
N TYR A 291 -9.96 13.79 -3.03
CA TYR A 291 -9.43 14.90 -3.81
C TYR A 291 -9.52 16.23 -3.04
N VAL A 292 -10.69 16.58 -2.50
CA VAL A 292 -10.90 17.81 -1.71
C VAL A 292 -9.99 17.85 -0.48
N ARG A 293 -9.75 16.71 0.16
CA ARG A 293 -8.80 16.61 1.27
C ARG A 293 -7.37 16.89 0.84
N GLY A 294 -6.89 16.23 -0.22
CA GLY A 294 -5.54 16.44 -0.75
C GLY A 294 -5.31 17.85 -1.30
N GLU A 295 -6.34 18.49 -1.87
CA GLU A 295 -6.29 19.89 -2.31
C GLU A 295 -6.24 20.86 -1.12
N LYS A 296 -7.01 20.60 -0.05
CA LYS A 296 -6.89 21.37 1.20
C LYS A 296 -5.51 21.23 1.83
N GLU A 297 -4.99 20.00 1.94
CA GLU A 297 -3.65 19.71 2.47
C GLU A 297 -2.57 20.40 1.63
N ALA A 298 -2.70 20.40 0.30
CA ALA A 298 -1.79 21.12 -0.60
C ALA A 298 -1.88 22.66 -0.44
N LEU A 299 -3.05 23.22 -0.09
CA LEU A 299 -3.21 24.65 0.20
C LEU A 299 -2.64 25.05 1.56
N ASP A 300 -2.90 24.25 2.61
CA ASP A 300 -2.30 24.43 3.94
C ASP A 300 -0.76 24.36 3.85
N LEU A 301 -0.20 23.34 3.17
CA LEU A 301 1.23 23.21 2.95
C LEU A 301 1.84 24.37 2.14
N ARG A 302 1.10 24.97 1.19
CA ARG A 302 1.56 26.19 0.47
C ARG A 302 1.63 27.39 1.41
N ARG A 303 0.58 27.65 2.19
CA ARG A 303 0.55 28.74 3.17
C ARG A 303 1.68 28.59 4.19
N ASP A 304 1.90 27.39 4.69
CA ASP A 304 2.90 27.14 5.73
C ASP A 304 4.33 27.23 5.14
N LYS A 305 4.52 26.80 3.88
CA LYS A 305 5.74 27.08 3.11
C LYS A 305 5.99 28.59 2.95
N GLU A 306 5.00 29.37 2.53
CA GLU A 306 5.12 30.83 2.37
C GLU A 306 5.45 31.51 3.71
N GLY A 307 4.88 31.02 4.81
CA GLY A 307 5.20 31.43 6.17
C GLY A 307 6.66 31.13 6.56
N LEU A 308 7.17 29.95 6.23
CA LEU A 308 8.57 29.57 6.44
C LEU A 308 9.52 30.39 5.54
N GLU A 309 9.20 30.61 4.27
CA GLU A 309 9.95 31.49 3.36
C GLU A 309 9.96 32.95 3.82
N LYS A 310 8.91 33.43 4.50
CA LYS A 310 8.92 34.73 5.18
C LYS A 310 9.89 34.74 6.37
N ARG A 311 9.77 33.78 7.30
CA ARG A 311 10.65 33.67 8.48
C ARG A 311 12.13 33.53 8.07
N LEU A 312 12.43 32.78 7.01
CA LEU A 312 13.78 32.62 6.48
C LEU A 312 14.37 33.95 5.98
N ARG A 313 13.57 34.76 5.26
CA ARG A 313 13.97 36.12 4.82
C ARG A 313 14.17 37.08 6.00
N GLU A 314 13.40 36.92 7.07
CA GLU A 314 13.55 37.73 8.30
C GLU A 314 14.81 37.31 9.08
N ALA A 315 15.07 36.01 9.24
CA ALA A 315 16.30 35.49 9.83
C ALA A 315 17.57 35.87 9.03
N THR A 316 17.49 35.85 7.69
CA THR A 316 18.61 36.27 6.81
C THR A 316 18.98 37.73 7.07
N LYS A 317 17.98 38.64 7.13
CA LYS A 317 18.21 40.06 7.44
C LYS A 317 18.80 40.28 8.83
N GLU A 318 18.45 39.45 9.81
CA GLU A 318 19.04 39.51 11.14
C GLU A 318 20.51 39.04 11.12
N VAL A 319 20.84 37.98 10.36
CA VAL A 319 22.24 37.58 10.12
C VAL A 319 23.03 38.70 9.46
N ASP A 320 22.50 39.35 8.42
CA ASP A 320 23.14 40.50 7.77
C ASP A 320 23.38 41.65 8.76
N ARG A 321 22.39 41.95 9.62
CA ARG A 321 22.48 42.99 10.65
C ARG A 321 23.55 42.67 11.70
N GLN A 322 23.67 41.41 12.12
CA GLN A 322 24.71 40.98 13.07
C GLN A 322 26.09 40.94 12.43
N ALA A 323 26.20 40.60 11.14
CA ALA A 323 27.46 40.69 10.37
C ALA A 323 27.94 42.14 10.24
N LEU A 324 27.05 43.09 9.93
CA LEU A 324 27.34 44.52 9.93
C LEU A 324 27.82 45.01 11.31
N ARG A 325 27.16 44.58 12.39
CA ARG A 325 27.58 44.88 13.77
C ARG A 325 28.94 44.28 14.13
N GLY A 326 29.22 43.05 13.68
CA GLY A 326 30.51 42.39 13.83
C GLY A 326 31.65 43.17 13.16
N ASN A 327 31.41 43.66 11.93
CA ASN A 327 32.37 44.49 11.20
C ASN A 327 32.63 45.83 11.92
N GLN A 328 31.60 46.49 12.45
CA GLN A 328 31.75 47.72 13.25
C GLN A 328 32.57 47.48 14.53
N LEU A 329 32.30 46.38 15.25
CA LEU A 329 33.06 46.00 16.45
C LEU A 329 34.53 45.63 16.11
N ALA A 330 34.77 45.00 14.96
CA ALA A 330 36.13 44.73 14.49
C ALA A 330 36.89 46.02 14.14
N GLN A 331 36.23 47.00 13.52
CA GLN A 331 36.80 48.32 13.22
C GLN A 331 37.15 49.08 14.51
N GLU A 332 36.24 49.14 15.49
CA GLU A 332 36.50 49.78 16.78
C GLU A 332 37.60 49.05 17.58
N LYS A 333 37.66 47.70 17.53
CA LYS A 333 38.77 46.93 18.10
C LYS A 333 40.11 47.33 17.46
N GLY A 334 40.15 47.48 16.13
CA GLY A 334 41.35 47.96 15.42
C GLY A 334 41.77 49.36 15.84
N ARG A 335 40.81 50.28 15.97
CA ARG A 335 41.04 51.67 16.43
C ARG A 335 41.54 51.73 17.88
N LEU A 336 40.99 50.89 18.76
CA LEU A 336 41.43 50.77 20.15
C LEU A 336 42.83 50.14 20.26
N GLN A 337 43.17 49.16 19.42
CA GLN A 337 44.52 48.61 19.36
C GLN A 337 45.54 49.69 18.96
N GLN A 338 45.28 50.44 17.89
CA GLN A 338 46.16 51.55 17.47
C GLN A 338 46.37 52.60 18.57
N LEU A 339 45.34 52.89 19.37
CA LEU A 339 45.45 53.78 20.53
C LEU A 339 46.24 53.16 21.68
N TYR A 340 46.12 51.85 21.91
CA TYR A 340 46.95 51.12 22.87
C TYR A 340 48.43 51.15 22.48
N ASP A 341 48.74 50.77 21.23
CA ASP A 341 50.11 50.74 20.69
C ASP A 341 50.78 52.12 20.78
N ALA A 342 50.02 53.18 20.48
CA ALA A 342 50.48 54.57 20.63
C ALA A 342 50.78 54.94 22.10
N LYS A 343 49.96 54.48 23.06
CA LYS A 343 50.20 54.71 24.49
C LYS A 343 51.34 53.86 25.06
N GLU A 344 51.54 52.64 24.58
CA GLU A 344 52.75 51.84 24.88
C GLU A 344 54.01 52.55 24.37
N GLY A 345 53.94 53.16 23.18
CA GLY A 345 54.97 54.03 22.63
C GLY A 345 55.27 55.27 23.49
N GLU A 346 54.24 55.96 24.00
CA GLU A 346 54.38 57.08 24.94
C GLU A 346 55.03 56.65 26.26
N VAL A 347 54.53 55.57 26.89
CA VAL A 347 55.10 55.01 28.13
C VAL A 347 56.56 54.61 27.92
N SER A 348 56.87 53.98 26.80
CA SER A 348 58.25 53.63 26.41
C SER A 348 59.14 54.86 26.22
N ARG A 349 58.59 56.01 25.79
CA ARG A 349 59.34 57.28 25.71
C ARG A 349 59.60 57.85 27.10
N VAL A 350 58.57 57.98 27.93
CA VAL A 350 58.67 58.51 29.30
C VAL A 350 59.61 57.65 30.16
N THR A 351 59.61 56.32 30.00
CA THR A 351 60.56 55.45 30.71
C THR A 351 62.02 55.78 30.37
N ARG A 352 62.33 56.04 29.09
CA ARG A 352 63.69 56.47 28.67
C ARG A 352 64.05 57.87 29.17
N GLU A 353 63.07 58.75 29.33
CA GLU A 353 63.26 60.08 29.94
C GLU A 353 63.53 59.96 31.45
N VAL A 354 62.84 59.04 32.16
CA VAL A 354 63.08 58.73 33.58
C VAL A 354 64.48 58.15 33.81
N GLU A 355 64.97 57.23 32.97
CA GLU A 355 66.35 56.71 33.12
C GLU A 355 67.41 57.78 32.89
N LYS A 356 67.24 58.67 31.89
CA LYS A 356 68.12 59.83 31.70
C LYS A 356 68.14 60.75 32.93
N LEU A 357 66.98 61.06 33.49
CA LEU A 357 66.90 61.90 34.70
C LEU A 357 67.56 61.22 35.91
N LYS A 358 67.50 59.89 36.04
CA LYS A 358 68.27 59.15 37.05
C LYS A 358 69.78 59.25 36.82
N GLU A 359 70.25 59.14 35.58
CA GLU A 359 71.67 59.33 35.23
C GLU A 359 72.16 60.75 35.55
N GLU A 360 71.36 61.76 35.23
CA GLU A 360 71.62 63.17 35.57
C GLU A 360 71.65 63.38 37.10
N ILE A 361 70.65 62.88 37.84
CA ILE A 361 70.61 62.94 39.31
C ILE A 361 71.85 62.25 39.92
N ASN A 362 72.26 61.10 39.40
CA ASN A 362 73.49 60.42 39.84
C ASN A 362 74.75 61.25 39.55
N SER A 363 74.83 61.87 38.36
CA SER A 363 75.91 62.81 38.01
C SER A 363 75.97 64.01 38.96
N HIS A 364 74.83 64.60 39.30
CA HIS A 364 74.73 65.68 40.28
C HIS A 364 75.08 65.23 41.69
N LEU A 365 74.64 64.05 42.13
CA LEU A 365 74.99 63.46 43.43
C LEU A 365 76.50 63.22 43.57
N ILE A 366 77.18 62.78 42.51
CA ILE A 366 78.64 62.63 42.48
C ILE A 366 79.33 64.01 42.60
N LYS A 367 78.88 65.01 41.84
CA LYS A 367 79.40 66.39 41.92
C LYS A 367 79.22 67.00 43.32
N VAL A 368 78.06 66.80 43.95
CA VAL A 368 77.79 67.27 45.33
C VAL A 368 78.68 66.55 46.34
N LYS A 369 78.82 65.22 46.27
CA LYS A 369 79.75 64.46 47.14
C LYS A 369 81.20 64.91 46.99
N TRP A 370 81.64 65.20 45.77
CA TRP A 370 82.98 65.75 45.51
C TRP A 370 83.17 67.14 46.14
N ALA A 371 82.22 68.06 45.94
CA ALA A 371 82.25 69.39 46.54
C ALA A 371 82.20 69.34 48.08
N GLN A 372 81.38 68.46 48.66
CA GLN A 372 81.29 68.24 50.10
C GLN A 372 82.61 67.70 50.68
N ASN A 373 83.24 66.72 50.02
CA ASN A 373 84.55 66.20 50.43
C ASN A 373 85.64 67.26 50.33
N LYS A 374 85.63 68.08 49.26
CA LYS A 374 86.58 69.19 49.10
C LYS A 374 86.41 70.24 50.20
N LEU A 375 85.19 70.72 50.43
CA LEU A 375 84.88 71.67 51.51
C LEU A 375 85.28 71.12 52.89
N LYS A 376 85.08 69.82 53.13
CA LYS A 376 85.56 69.16 54.36
C LYS A 376 87.08 69.23 54.48
N SER A 377 87.83 68.89 53.42
CA SER A 377 89.29 68.98 53.45
C SER A 377 89.82 70.40 53.65
N GLU A 378 89.15 71.41 53.09
CA GLU A 378 89.47 72.83 53.31
C GLU A 378 89.14 73.27 54.75
N ALA A 379 88.03 72.79 55.33
CA ALA A 379 87.66 73.06 56.72
C ALA A 379 88.60 72.38 57.73
N ASP A 380 89.03 71.14 57.47
CA ASP A 380 90.01 70.42 58.30
C ASP A 380 91.40 71.10 58.24
N ALA A 381 91.84 71.56 57.06
CA ALA A 381 93.07 72.36 56.90
C ALA A 381 92.98 73.75 57.57
N HIS A 382 91.82 74.41 57.51
CA HIS A 382 91.57 75.66 58.23
C HIS A 382 91.56 75.45 59.76
N LYS A 383 91.08 74.29 60.24
CA LYS A 383 91.18 73.93 61.66
C LYS A 383 92.64 73.75 62.09
N GLU A 384 93.44 73.01 61.32
CA GLU A 384 94.86 72.80 61.60
C GLU A 384 95.66 74.12 61.64
N THR A 385 95.42 75.02 60.68
CA THR A 385 96.07 76.35 60.68
C THR A 385 95.60 77.24 61.83
N LYS A 386 94.31 77.18 62.21
CA LYS A 386 93.76 77.89 63.38
C LYS A 386 94.36 77.40 64.70
N ASP A 387 94.58 76.10 64.86
CA ASP A 387 95.18 75.55 66.08
C ASP A 387 96.70 75.82 66.13
N LYS A 388 97.42 75.82 64.99
CA LYS A 388 98.80 76.36 64.89
C LYS A 388 98.89 77.85 65.23
N LEU A 389 97.89 78.65 64.84
CA LEU A 389 97.82 80.08 65.20
C LEU A 389 97.60 80.27 66.70
N ARG A 390 96.81 79.41 67.35
CA ARG A 390 96.62 79.40 68.80
C ARG A 390 97.92 79.04 69.54
N GLU A 391 98.62 78.01 69.09
CA GLU A 391 99.90 77.58 69.68
C GLU A 391 100.97 78.68 69.58
N THR A 392 101.12 79.31 68.42
CA THR A 392 102.05 80.44 68.22
C THR A 392 101.64 81.69 68.99
N THR A 393 100.33 81.96 69.14
CA THR A 393 99.82 83.03 70.02
C THR A 393 100.12 82.75 71.49
N SER A 394 100.00 81.49 71.94
CA SER A 394 100.35 81.08 73.30
C SER A 394 101.84 81.25 73.59
N LYS A 395 102.71 80.87 72.65
CA LYS A 395 104.16 81.09 72.73
C LYS A 395 104.52 82.59 72.74
N LEU A 396 103.82 83.41 71.96
CA LEU A 396 103.98 84.87 71.99
C LEU A 396 103.51 85.49 73.32
N ALA A 397 102.45 84.96 73.94
CA ALA A 397 101.97 85.40 75.24
C ALA A 397 102.98 85.06 76.36
N GLN A 398 103.52 83.83 76.36
CA GLN A 398 104.57 83.43 77.29
C GLN A 398 105.84 84.28 77.13
N ALA A 399 106.32 84.48 75.89
CA ALA A 399 107.48 85.34 75.64
C ALA A 399 107.23 86.80 76.08
N LYS A 400 106.01 87.32 75.96
CA LYS A 400 105.64 88.63 76.52
C LYS A 400 105.72 88.62 78.04
N GLU A 401 105.16 87.64 78.71
CA GLU A 401 105.20 87.49 80.18
C GLU A 401 106.66 87.39 80.69
N GLU A 402 107.51 86.64 80.01
CA GLU A 402 108.95 86.58 80.28
C GLU A 402 109.63 87.95 80.13
N THR A 403 109.34 88.71 79.05
CA THR A 403 109.87 90.08 78.91
C THR A 403 109.28 91.07 79.92
N GLU A 404 108.06 90.86 80.41
CA GLU A 404 107.40 91.69 81.42
C GLU A 404 108.03 91.44 82.80
N GLN A 405 108.30 90.17 83.14
CA GLN A 405 108.99 89.79 84.37
C GLN A 405 110.44 90.29 84.39
N ILE A 406 111.15 90.25 83.25
CA ILE A 406 112.46 90.89 83.11
C ILE A 406 112.35 92.41 83.34
N ARG A 407 111.37 93.08 82.71
CA ARG A 407 111.18 94.54 82.84
C ARG A 407 110.83 94.94 84.27
N LYS A 408 110.04 94.12 84.98
CA LYS A 408 109.69 94.30 86.40
C LYS A 408 110.91 94.16 87.32
N ASN A 409 111.71 93.11 87.13
CA ASN A 409 112.98 92.94 87.88
C ASN A 409 113.91 94.14 87.67
N CYS A 410 114.00 94.69 86.44
CA CYS A 410 114.75 95.91 86.17
C CYS A 410 114.12 97.16 86.83
N GLN A 411 112.79 97.29 86.82
CA GLN A 411 112.09 98.43 87.44
C GLN A 411 112.26 98.45 88.95
N ASP A 412 112.20 97.31 89.65
CA ASP A 412 112.35 97.29 91.11
C ASP A 412 113.81 97.54 91.55
N MET A 413 114.81 97.15 90.73
CA MET A 413 116.21 97.57 90.89
C MET A 413 116.40 99.09 90.72
N ILE A 414 115.69 99.70 89.77
CA ILE A 414 115.71 101.14 89.50
C ILE A 414 114.98 101.93 90.60
N ARG A 415 113.86 101.40 91.11
CA ARG A 415 113.03 102.01 92.17
C ARG A 415 113.87 102.31 93.42
N THR A 416 114.64 101.33 93.90
CA THR A 416 115.55 101.49 95.05
C THR A 416 116.69 102.49 94.85
N TYR A 417 116.91 102.96 93.62
CA TYR A 417 117.92 103.98 93.28
C TYR A 417 117.32 105.36 92.95
N GLN A 418 115.99 105.47 92.86
CA GLN A 418 115.28 106.70 92.47
C GLN A 418 114.42 107.30 93.59
N GLU A 419 114.32 106.64 94.75
CA GLU A 419 113.66 107.16 95.95
C GLU A 419 114.59 108.05 96.81
N SER A 420 115.84 108.28 96.40
CA SER A 420 116.87 108.99 97.17
C SER A 420 117.26 110.40 96.67
N GLU A 421 116.68 110.91 95.57
CA GLU A 421 116.74 112.34 95.23
C GLU A 421 115.34 112.92 94.99
N GLU A 422 115.13 114.12 95.52
CA GLU A 422 113.84 114.76 95.80
C GLU A 422 112.94 114.95 94.56
N LEU A 423 111.68 114.51 94.60
CA LEU A 423 110.51 115.16 95.22
C LEU A 423 110.08 116.51 94.60
N LYS A 424 108.76 116.59 94.32
CA LYS A 424 107.94 117.83 94.29
C LYS A 424 108.30 118.92 93.27
N SER A 425 107.84 118.73 92.03
CA SER A 425 107.45 119.86 91.16
C SER A 425 106.14 119.65 90.38
N ASN A 426 105.79 118.41 90.00
CA ASN A 426 104.68 118.13 89.07
C ASN A 426 103.39 117.60 89.73
N GLU A 427 103.25 117.67 91.06
CA GLU A 427 102.20 116.94 91.80
C GLU A 427 100.83 117.65 91.88
N LEU A 428 100.74 118.97 91.62
CA LEU A 428 99.45 119.68 91.56
C LEU A 428 98.80 119.63 90.18
N ASP A 429 99.60 119.83 89.13
CA ASP A 429 99.13 119.94 87.75
C ASP A 429 98.65 118.59 87.18
N ALA A 430 99.17 117.48 87.74
CA ALA A 430 98.64 116.15 87.54
C ALA A 430 97.26 115.96 88.18
N LYS A 431 97.05 116.44 89.43
CA LYS A 431 95.80 116.25 90.19
C LYS A 431 94.63 117.02 89.58
N LEU A 432 94.87 118.22 89.03
CA LEU A 432 93.82 118.98 88.34
C LEU A 432 93.37 118.32 87.02
N ARG A 433 94.30 117.70 86.28
CA ARG A 433 93.96 116.96 85.05
C ARG A 433 93.33 115.59 85.33
N ALA A 434 93.80 114.87 86.34
CA ALA A 434 93.21 113.59 86.76
C ALA A 434 91.75 113.77 87.18
N THR A 435 91.49 114.64 88.16
CA THR A 435 90.12 114.88 88.69
C THR A 435 89.14 115.39 87.63
N LYS A 436 89.60 116.19 86.65
CA LYS A 436 88.75 116.60 85.52
C LYS A 436 88.46 115.44 84.56
N GLY A 437 89.48 114.66 84.19
CA GLY A 437 89.33 113.50 83.30
C GLY A 437 88.48 112.38 83.92
N GLU A 438 88.62 112.16 85.23
CA GLU A 438 87.80 111.21 86.01
C GLU A 438 86.32 111.62 86.03
N LEU A 439 86.03 112.93 86.17
CA LEU A 439 84.66 113.43 86.15
C LEU A 439 84.02 113.36 84.76
N GLU A 440 84.79 113.63 83.69
CA GLU A 440 84.32 113.46 82.31
C GLU A 440 84.10 111.97 81.97
N LYS A 441 85.02 111.09 82.41
CA LYS A 441 84.90 109.62 82.27
C LYS A 441 83.70 109.07 83.03
N HIS A 442 83.47 109.46 84.28
CA HIS A 442 82.31 109.01 85.07
C HIS A 442 80.99 109.51 84.48
N LYS A 443 80.95 110.69 83.85
CA LYS A 443 79.77 111.17 83.10
C LYS A 443 79.54 110.34 81.84
N GLN A 444 80.58 110.09 81.05
CA GLN A 444 80.47 109.25 79.84
C GLN A 444 80.02 107.84 80.19
N GLU A 445 80.61 107.23 81.22
CA GLU A 445 80.23 105.90 81.72
C GLU A 445 78.78 105.85 82.23
N GLN A 446 78.26 106.93 82.83
CA GLN A 446 76.82 107.02 83.16
C GLN A 446 75.94 107.08 81.91
N THR A 447 76.29 107.85 80.88
CA THR A 447 75.53 107.86 79.62
C THR A 447 75.60 106.53 78.88
N ASP A 448 76.76 105.86 78.86
CA ASP A 448 76.95 104.57 78.22
C ASP A 448 76.17 103.46 78.95
N GLN A 449 76.17 103.48 80.29
CA GLN A 449 75.34 102.58 81.10
C GLN A 449 73.84 102.82 80.85
N LEU A 450 73.38 104.08 80.82
CA LEU A 450 71.99 104.42 80.51
C LEU A 450 71.58 103.98 79.10
N GLU A 451 72.46 104.12 78.11
CA GLU A 451 72.21 103.64 76.75
C GLU A 451 72.17 102.11 76.67
N VAL A 452 73.08 101.41 77.35
CA VAL A 452 73.04 99.94 77.46
C VAL A 452 71.76 99.46 78.17
N HIS A 453 71.29 100.17 79.19
CA HIS A 453 69.99 99.89 79.82
C HIS A 453 68.82 100.16 78.87
N ARG A 454 68.88 101.23 78.05
CA ARG A 454 67.86 101.57 77.04
C ARG A 454 67.78 100.51 75.93
N VAL A 455 68.93 100.02 75.45
CA VAL A 455 69.01 98.95 74.45
C VAL A 455 68.45 97.64 75.02
N LYS A 456 68.90 97.22 76.21
CA LYS A 456 68.39 96.00 76.87
C LYS A 456 66.89 96.06 77.17
N ALA A 457 66.36 97.23 77.51
CA ALA A 457 64.91 97.41 77.68
C ALA A 457 64.15 97.17 76.37
N LYS A 458 64.66 97.69 75.24
CA LYS A 458 64.08 97.45 73.91
C LYS A 458 64.16 95.98 73.51
N GLU A 459 65.33 95.35 73.62
CA GLU A 459 65.53 93.92 73.32
C GLU A 459 64.55 93.05 74.11
N LEU A 460 64.32 93.38 75.39
CA LEU A 460 63.40 92.68 76.27
C LEU A 460 61.93 92.91 75.88
N ASP A 461 61.55 94.12 75.45
CA ASP A 461 60.19 94.42 74.98
C ASP A 461 59.90 93.89 73.57
N ASP A 462 60.92 93.81 72.70
CA ASP A 462 60.84 93.16 71.39
C ASP A 462 60.71 91.63 71.56
N LEU A 463 61.46 91.03 72.50
CA LEU A 463 61.32 89.61 72.85
C LEU A 463 59.96 89.30 73.48
N LYS A 464 59.41 90.16 74.35
CA LYS A 464 58.02 90.04 74.84
C LYS A 464 57.01 90.05 73.69
N ARG A 465 57.22 90.92 72.69
CA ARG A 465 56.31 91.05 71.54
C ARG A 465 56.33 89.79 70.69
N SER A 466 57.51 89.31 70.31
CA SER A 466 57.69 88.06 69.56
C SER A 466 57.15 86.84 70.32
N TYR A 467 57.37 86.76 71.65
CA TYR A 467 56.78 85.71 72.48
C TYR A 467 55.24 85.76 72.48
N LYS A 468 54.66 86.97 72.55
CA LYS A 468 53.20 87.13 72.49
C LYS A 468 52.65 86.77 71.11
N GLU A 469 53.27 87.24 70.03
CA GLU A 469 52.91 86.92 68.65
C GLU A 469 52.91 85.40 68.44
N GLY A 470 53.97 84.69 68.85
CA GLY A 470 54.02 83.22 68.79
C GLY A 470 53.00 82.51 69.70
N MET A 471 52.61 83.09 70.84
CA MET A 471 51.58 82.54 71.71
C MET A 471 50.15 82.75 71.14
N ASP A 472 49.90 83.89 70.52
CA ASP A 472 48.65 84.18 69.82
C ASP A 472 48.55 83.28 68.56
N GLU A 473 49.63 83.11 67.79
CA GLU A 473 49.73 82.13 66.69
C GLU A 473 49.42 80.70 67.15
N LEU A 474 50.11 80.20 68.19
CA LEU A 474 49.85 78.89 68.80
C LEU A 474 48.39 78.73 69.24
N THR A 475 47.76 79.81 69.69
CA THR A 475 46.33 79.81 70.05
C THR A 475 45.44 79.69 68.82
N THR A 476 45.73 80.40 67.72
CA THR A 476 44.98 80.23 66.46
C THR A 476 45.21 78.86 65.80
N LEU A 477 46.39 78.26 65.95
CA LEU A 477 46.66 76.91 65.44
C LEU A 477 45.91 75.85 66.27
N ARG A 478 45.81 76.02 67.59
CA ARG A 478 44.99 75.15 68.47
C ARG A 478 43.50 75.25 68.15
N THR A 479 42.95 76.44 67.89
CA THR A 479 41.53 76.55 67.52
C THR A 479 41.26 75.97 66.14
N LYS A 480 42.14 76.17 65.15
CA LYS A 480 42.05 75.53 63.82
C LYS A 480 42.11 74.01 63.90
N LEU A 481 43.06 73.45 64.68
CA LEU A 481 43.12 72.01 64.93
C LEU A 481 41.81 71.50 65.53
N LYS A 482 41.30 72.17 66.58
CA LYS A 482 40.03 71.77 67.20
C LYS A 482 38.86 71.80 66.21
N CYS A 483 38.72 72.82 65.37
CA CYS A 483 37.66 72.86 64.36
C CYS A 483 37.73 71.67 63.39
N LEU A 484 38.94 71.30 62.95
CA LEU A 484 39.15 70.14 62.08
C LEU A 484 38.90 68.80 62.82
N GLU A 485 39.20 68.73 64.12
CA GLU A 485 38.87 67.59 64.99
C GLU A 485 37.36 67.47 65.25
N ASP A 486 36.63 68.59 65.40
CA ASP A 486 35.17 68.64 65.57
C ASP A 486 34.41 68.37 64.24
N GLU A 487 35.03 68.63 63.08
CA GLU A 487 34.50 68.30 61.75
C GLU A 487 34.74 66.83 61.35
N ARG A 488 35.90 66.26 61.71
CA ARG A 488 36.28 64.87 61.41
C ARG A 488 35.17 63.82 61.67
N PRO A 489 34.51 63.76 62.85
CA PRO A 489 33.48 62.74 63.09
C PRO A 489 32.28 62.86 62.16
N ARG A 490 31.96 64.07 61.66
CA ARG A 490 30.87 64.27 60.69
C ARG A 490 31.17 63.60 59.35
N TRP A 491 32.43 63.70 58.90
CA TRP A 491 32.88 63.02 57.69
C TRP A 491 33.00 61.51 57.89
N GLU A 492 33.36 61.03 59.08
CA GLU A 492 33.34 59.62 59.43
C GLU A 492 31.89 59.07 59.43
N ASP A 493 30.93 59.79 60.02
CA ASP A 493 29.50 59.48 59.98
C ASP A 493 28.97 59.41 58.54
N GLU A 494 29.23 60.42 57.70
CA GLU A 494 28.78 60.42 56.30
C GLU A 494 29.38 59.25 55.51
N LEU A 495 30.66 58.93 55.74
CA LEU A 495 31.30 57.74 55.17
C LEU A 495 30.67 56.44 55.65
N THR A 496 30.18 56.33 56.90
CA THR A 496 29.42 55.14 57.33
C THR A 496 28.07 55.03 56.62
N LYS A 497 27.31 56.13 56.48
CA LYS A 497 26.04 56.13 55.73
C LYS A 497 26.23 55.67 54.29
N TYR A 498 27.23 56.20 53.58
CA TYR A 498 27.54 55.76 52.22
C TYR A 498 27.94 54.27 52.15
N ARG A 499 28.73 53.79 53.11
CA ARG A 499 29.06 52.36 53.22
C ARG A 499 27.82 51.48 53.46
N GLU A 500 26.88 51.92 54.30
CA GLU A 500 25.62 51.21 54.49
C GLU A 500 24.76 51.18 53.22
N ILE A 501 24.62 52.31 52.51
CA ILE A 501 23.85 52.40 51.26
C ILE A 501 24.45 51.43 50.22
N ILE A 502 25.78 51.47 50.04
CA ILE A 502 26.51 50.55 49.15
C ILE A 502 26.29 49.08 49.57
N ASN A 503 26.26 48.78 50.87
CA ASN A 503 26.03 47.42 51.36
C ASN A 503 24.57 46.96 51.18
N ARG A 504 23.58 47.85 51.36
CA ARG A 504 22.16 47.59 51.06
C ARG A 504 21.96 47.33 49.56
N GLN A 505 22.55 48.16 48.70
CA GLN A 505 22.54 47.97 47.24
C GLN A 505 23.22 46.65 46.84
N LYS A 506 24.39 46.30 47.42
CA LYS A 506 25.05 45.00 47.19
C LYS A 506 24.27 43.79 47.72
N ALA A 507 23.37 43.96 48.68
CA ALA A 507 22.47 42.90 49.12
C ALA A 507 21.31 42.72 48.13
N GLU A 508 20.65 43.81 47.73
CA GLU A 508 19.54 43.76 46.78
C GLU A 508 20.00 43.32 45.37
N ILE A 509 21.16 43.77 44.90
CA ILE A 509 21.75 43.29 43.62
C ILE A 509 22.04 41.78 43.67
N ARG A 510 22.43 41.21 44.82
CA ARG A 510 22.57 39.74 44.95
C ARG A 510 21.21 39.05 44.90
N ARG A 511 20.22 39.55 45.65
CA ARG A 511 18.83 39.06 45.62
C ARG A 511 18.20 39.12 44.22
N GLN A 512 18.57 40.11 43.42
CA GLN A 512 18.11 40.23 42.03
C GLN A 512 18.81 39.23 41.10
N ARG A 513 20.11 38.92 41.31
CA ARG A 513 20.78 37.81 40.60
C ARG A 513 20.18 36.46 40.98
N GLU A 514 19.99 36.20 42.27
CA GLU A 514 19.37 34.97 42.78
C GLU A 514 17.98 34.71 42.14
N LYS A 515 17.17 35.76 41.97
CA LYS A 515 15.89 35.69 41.22
C LYS A 515 16.06 35.44 39.72
N MET A 516 17.06 36.03 39.07
CA MET A 516 17.33 35.77 37.65
C MET A 516 17.84 34.34 37.43
N GLU A 517 18.62 33.81 38.37
CA GLU A 517 19.10 32.41 38.39
C GLU A 517 17.91 31.44 38.63
N GLU A 518 16.96 31.79 39.50
CA GLU A 518 15.71 31.04 39.69
C GLU A 518 14.82 31.06 38.43
N ILE A 519 14.62 32.22 37.81
CA ILE A 519 13.84 32.36 36.57
C ILE A 519 14.49 31.56 35.42
N THR A 520 15.80 31.70 35.20
CA THR A 520 16.48 30.97 34.11
C THR A 520 16.48 29.46 34.33
N CYS A 521 16.55 28.99 35.59
CA CYS A 521 16.36 27.58 35.92
C CYS A 521 14.94 27.08 35.59
N LEU A 522 13.90 27.88 35.85
CA LEU A 522 12.51 27.57 35.50
C LEU A 522 12.26 27.62 33.99
N GLU A 523 12.89 28.56 33.27
CA GLU A 523 12.86 28.63 31.80
C GLU A 523 13.52 27.41 31.17
N GLU A 524 14.71 27.02 31.63
CA GLU A 524 15.36 25.76 31.22
C GLU A 524 14.50 24.53 31.52
N GLN A 525 13.88 24.47 32.70
CA GLN A 525 13.00 23.37 33.07
C GLN A 525 11.76 23.31 32.17
N HIS A 526 11.16 24.46 31.84
CA HIS A 526 10.04 24.53 30.93
C HIS A 526 10.43 24.14 29.50
N GLN A 527 11.59 24.59 29.01
CA GLN A 527 12.12 24.21 27.70
C GLN A 527 12.34 22.69 27.60
N ARG A 528 12.90 22.07 28.64
CA ARG A 528 13.05 20.60 28.71
C ARG A 528 11.69 19.88 28.75
N TYR A 529 10.67 20.44 29.41
CA TYR A 529 9.31 19.87 29.36
C TYR A 529 8.68 20.00 27.96
N GLN A 530 8.89 21.10 27.23
CA GLN A 530 8.45 21.23 25.84
C GLN A 530 9.14 20.23 24.91
N GLU A 531 10.46 20.07 25.05
CA GLU A 531 11.26 19.07 24.30
C GLU A 531 10.80 17.63 24.59
N ILE A 532 10.58 17.28 25.86
CA ILE A 532 10.00 15.99 26.26
C ILE A 532 8.58 15.79 25.70
N THR A 533 7.80 16.86 25.50
CA THR A 533 6.44 16.79 24.95
C THR A 533 6.47 16.57 23.43
N SER A 534 7.27 17.33 22.69
CA SER A 534 7.46 17.12 21.25
C SER A 534 8.06 15.75 20.92
N LEU A 535 9.03 15.27 21.71
CA LEU A 535 9.55 13.90 21.57
C LEU A 535 8.51 12.81 21.87
N ARG A 536 7.51 13.08 22.73
CA ARG A 536 6.37 12.17 22.93
C ARG A 536 5.42 12.20 21.74
N GLU A 537 5.08 13.38 21.23
CA GLU A 537 4.25 13.53 20.03
C GLU A 537 4.89 12.85 18.80
N GLU A 538 6.21 12.95 18.64
CA GLU A 538 6.97 12.20 17.63
C GLU A 538 6.86 10.67 17.84
N VAL A 539 7.12 10.18 19.06
CA VAL A 539 7.02 8.74 19.39
C VAL A 539 5.60 8.20 19.20
N ASP A 540 4.58 8.94 19.58
CA ASP A 540 3.17 8.57 19.35
C ASP A 540 2.85 8.58 17.85
N SER A 541 3.38 9.54 17.08
CA SER A 541 3.23 9.57 15.62
C SER A 541 3.91 8.37 14.92
N PHE A 542 5.09 7.95 15.37
CA PHE A 542 5.78 6.76 14.88
C PHE A 542 5.07 5.48 15.33
N THR A 543 4.48 5.46 16.52
CA THR A 543 3.67 4.34 17.01
C THR A 543 2.42 4.14 16.15
N ASN A 544 1.71 5.23 15.82
CA ASN A 544 0.56 5.20 14.91
C ASN A 544 0.95 4.73 13.49
N GLN A 545 2.04 5.26 12.92
CA GLN A 545 2.58 4.78 11.65
C GLN A 545 2.96 3.29 11.69
N MET A 546 3.50 2.80 12.81
CA MET A 546 3.83 1.40 13.00
C MET A 546 2.57 0.52 13.11
N THR A 547 1.49 0.98 13.74
CA THR A 547 0.22 0.25 13.76
C THR A 547 -0.46 0.22 12.39
N ASP A 548 -0.40 1.31 11.63
CA ASP A 548 -0.93 1.37 10.25
C ASP A 548 -0.16 0.40 9.34
N LEU A 549 1.17 0.39 9.41
CA LEU A 549 2.02 -0.56 8.66
C LEU A 549 1.79 -2.01 9.11
N GLN A 550 1.52 -2.27 10.39
CA GLN A 550 1.13 -3.62 10.85
C GLN A 550 -0.24 -4.04 10.29
N HIS A 551 -1.20 -3.12 10.21
CA HIS A 551 -2.50 -3.37 9.60
C HIS A 551 -2.38 -3.64 8.10
N ASP A 552 -1.58 -2.86 7.36
CA ASP A 552 -1.32 -3.09 5.93
C ASP A 552 -0.62 -4.44 5.67
N VAL A 553 0.36 -4.81 6.51
CA VAL A 553 1.01 -6.13 6.46
C VAL A 553 -0.01 -7.24 6.74
N GLN A 554 -0.88 -7.09 7.74
CA GLN A 554 -1.90 -8.08 8.06
C GLN A 554 -2.92 -8.23 6.93
N GLY A 555 -3.45 -7.12 6.41
CA GLY A 555 -4.34 -7.12 5.25
C GLY A 555 -3.66 -7.59 3.95
N SER A 556 -2.32 -7.57 3.87
CA SER A 556 -1.58 -8.23 2.77
C SER A 556 -1.54 -9.75 2.90
N ARG A 557 -1.35 -10.27 4.12
CA ARG A 557 -1.39 -11.72 4.42
C ARG A 557 -2.77 -12.32 4.23
N GLU A 558 -3.82 -11.56 4.54
CA GLU A 558 -5.21 -12.00 4.33
C GLU A 558 -5.51 -12.14 2.83
N ARG A 559 -5.11 -11.17 2.01
CA ARG A 559 -5.18 -11.27 0.54
C ARG A 559 -4.29 -12.39 -0.03
N GLU A 560 -3.11 -12.63 0.55
CA GLU A 560 -2.25 -13.76 0.19
C GLU A 560 -2.93 -15.10 0.51
N ALA A 561 -3.57 -15.24 1.69
CA ALA A 561 -4.33 -16.42 2.07
C ALA A 561 -5.56 -16.64 1.18
N GLU A 562 -6.26 -15.58 0.77
CA GLU A 562 -7.34 -15.67 -0.22
C GLU A 562 -6.82 -16.17 -1.58
N LEU A 563 -5.72 -15.59 -2.09
CA LEU A 563 -5.09 -16.01 -3.35
C LEU A 563 -4.57 -17.45 -3.31
N LEU A 564 -4.03 -17.88 -2.17
CA LEU A 564 -3.67 -19.29 -1.92
C LEU A 564 -4.91 -20.18 -1.94
N GLY A 565 -6.01 -19.77 -1.29
CA GLY A 565 -7.29 -20.50 -1.32
C GLY A 565 -7.94 -20.54 -2.71
N PHE A 566 -7.77 -19.51 -3.55
CA PHE A 566 -8.15 -19.57 -4.96
C PHE A 566 -7.23 -20.52 -5.76
N THR A 567 -5.93 -20.52 -5.48
CA THR A 567 -4.95 -21.41 -6.12
C THR A 567 -5.20 -22.87 -5.75
N GLU A 568 -5.53 -23.18 -4.50
CA GLU A 568 -5.95 -24.50 -4.03
C GLU A 568 -7.23 -24.96 -4.76
N LYS A 569 -8.27 -24.12 -4.82
CA LYS A 569 -9.52 -24.43 -5.53
C LYS A 569 -9.29 -24.66 -7.02
N LEU A 570 -8.43 -23.87 -7.67
CA LEU A 570 -8.04 -24.06 -9.07
C LEU A 570 -7.23 -25.36 -9.27
N SER A 571 -6.28 -25.66 -8.38
CA SER A 571 -5.45 -26.87 -8.45
C SER A 571 -6.29 -28.13 -8.24
N SER A 572 -7.15 -28.14 -7.21
CA SER A 572 -8.13 -29.20 -6.95
C SER A 572 -9.06 -29.44 -8.15
N LYS A 573 -9.62 -28.37 -8.72
CA LYS A 573 -10.52 -28.47 -9.88
C LYS A 573 -9.78 -28.90 -11.15
N ASN A 574 -8.51 -28.53 -11.33
CA ASN A 574 -7.68 -29.00 -12.43
C ASN A 574 -7.32 -30.49 -12.27
N ALA A 575 -7.01 -30.94 -11.06
CA ALA A 575 -6.78 -32.36 -10.75
C ALA A 575 -8.05 -33.21 -10.96
N GLN A 576 -9.23 -32.68 -10.61
CA GLN A 576 -10.52 -33.30 -10.92
C GLN A 576 -10.75 -33.38 -12.44
N LEU A 577 -10.57 -32.28 -13.18
CA LEU A 577 -10.74 -32.27 -14.64
C LEU A 577 -9.73 -33.20 -15.34
N GLN A 578 -8.50 -33.34 -14.81
CA GLN A 578 -7.55 -34.34 -15.29
C GLN A 578 -7.99 -35.77 -15.00
N SER A 579 -8.57 -36.08 -13.83
CA SER A 579 -9.06 -37.43 -13.54
C SER A 579 -10.30 -37.77 -14.38
N GLU A 580 -11.20 -36.83 -14.59
CA GLU A 580 -12.34 -36.94 -15.51
C GLU A 580 -11.87 -37.12 -16.96
N SER A 581 -10.90 -36.34 -17.44
CA SER A 581 -10.29 -36.49 -18.76
C SER A 581 -9.59 -37.83 -18.95
N ASN A 582 -8.87 -38.33 -17.93
CA ASN A 582 -8.21 -39.63 -17.98
C ASN A 582 -9.23 -40.79 -17.96
N ALA A 583 -10.34 -40.64 -17.21
CA ALA A 583 -11.42 -41.62 -17.20
C ALA A 583 -12.16 -41.67 -18.55
N LEU A 584 -12.42 -40.51 -19.17
CA LEU A 584 -13.00 -40.40 -20.50
C LEU A 584 -12.05 -40.93 -21.58
N GLN A 585 -10.75 -40.66 -21.49
CA GLN A 585 -9.74 -41.24 -22.39
C GLN A 585 -9.72 -42.77 -22.25
N SER A 586 -9.70 -43.31 -21.03
CA SER A 586 -9.76 -44.77 -20.82
C SER A 586 -11.03 -45.41 -21.36
N GLN A 587 -12.17 -44.70 -21.37
CA GLN A 587 -13.40 -45.17 -22.02
C GLN A 587 -13.30 -45.10 -23.54
N LEU A 588 -12.69 -44.03 -24.09
CA LEU A 588 -12.45 -43.88 -25.52
C LEU A 588 -11.49 -44.95 -26.05
N ASP A 589 -10.41 -45.24 -25.32
CA ASP A 589 -9.44 -46.29 -25.65
C ASP A 589 -10.11 -47.67 -25.62
N GLN A 590 -10.92 -47.95 -24.58
CA GLN A 590 -11.65 -49.21 -24.45
C GLN A 590 -12.72 -49.40 -25.55
N LEU A 591 -13.44 -48.33 -25.91
CA LEU A 591 -14.36 -48.32 -27.06
C LEU A 591 -13.59 -48.53 -28.37
N THR A 592 -12.44 -47.88 -28.54
CA THR A 592 -11.58 -48.01 -29.74
C THR A 592 -11.07 -49.44 -29.89
N CYS A 593 -10.62 -50.09 -28.81
CA CYS A 593 -10.29 -51.51 -28.81
C CYS A 593 -11.49 -52.37 -29.25
N SER A 594 -12.68 -52.15 -28.67
CA SER A 594 -13.87 -52.91 -29.07
C SER A 594 -14.27 -52.68 -30.53
N PHE A 595 -14.05 -51.47 -31.06
CA PHE A 595 -14.29 -51.14 -32.45
C PHE A 595 -13.29 -51.84 -33.38
N THR A 596 -12.00 -51.87 -33.03
CA THR A 596 -10.99 -52.59 -33.81
C THR A 596 -11.19 -54.12 -33.76
N ASP A 597 -11.64 -54.67 -32.62
CA ASP A 597 -12.01 -56.09 -32.51
C ASP A 597 -13.23 -56.42 -33.38
N LEU A 598 -14.26 -55.58 -33.36
CA LEU A 598 -15.45 -55.74 -34.21
C LEU A 598 -15.12 -55.54 -35.70
N GLN A 599 -14.22 -54.62 -36.04
CA GLN A 599 -13.74 -54.44 -37.41
C GLN A 599 -12.94 -55.67 -37.87
N ALA A 600 -12.04 -56.22 -37.04
CA ALA A 600 -11.31 -57.44 -37.36
C ALA A 600 -12.25 -58.65 -37.56
N GLN A 601 -13.31 -58.77 -36.75
CA GLN A 601 -14.37 -59.77 -36.93
C GLN A 601 -15.17 -59.55 -38.21
N LEU A 602 -15.45 -58.30 -38.58
CA LEU A 602 -16.13 -57.94 -39.83
C LEU A 602 -15.24 -58.25 -41.06
N GLU A 603 -13.94 -57.97 -40.99
CA GLU A 603 -12.98 -58.31 -42.05
C GLU A 603 -12.82 -59.82 -42.22
N GLU A 604 -12.72 -60.58 -41.13
CA GLU A 604 -12.60 -62.04 -41.18
C GLU A 604 -13.90 -62.73 -41.65
N THR A 605 -15.08 -62.25 -41.20
CA THR A 605 -16.35 -62.76 -41.74
C THR A 605 -16.56 -62.41 -43.21
N ASN A 606 -16.07 -61.25 -43.67
CA ASN A 606 -16.02 -60.93 -45.10
C ASN A 606 -15.06 -61.86 -45.85
N ARG A 607 -13.85 -62.16 -45.35
CA ARG A 607 -12.94 -63.15 -45.97
C ARG A 607 -13.58 -64.53 -46.10
N LEU A 608 -14.25 -64.99 -45.04
CA LEU A 608 -14.97 -66.28 -45.05
C LEU A 608 -16.14 -66.28 -46.04
N LEU A 609 -16.87 -65.17 -46.17
CA LEU A 609 -17.92 -64.99 -47.19
C LEU A 609 -17.32 -65.03 -48.60
N ASP A 610 -16.18 -64.36 -48.81
CA ASP A 610 -15.49 -64.30 -50.09
C ASP A 610 -14.94 -65.68 -50.50
N ASP A 611 -14.34 -66.44 -49.58
CA ASP A 611 -13.92 -67.82 -49.83
C ASP A 611 -15.09 -68.79 -50.02
N LYS A 612 -16.24 -68.57 -49.39
CA LYS A 612 -17.47 -69.31 -49.70
C LYS A 612 -18.04 -68.95 -51.06
N SER A 613 -17.99 -67.69 -51.48
CA SER A 613 -18.33 -67.22 -52.83
C SER A 613 -17.41 -67.84 -53.89
N ARG A 614 -16.10 -67.91 -53.62
CA ARG A 614 -15.10 -68.58 -54.47
C ARG A 614 -15.32 -70.10 -54.52
N GLN A 615 -15.68 -70.75 -53.42
CA GLN A 615 -16.04 -72.18 -53.39
C GLN A 615 -17.31 -72.46 -54.20
N LEU A 616 -18.37 -71.65 -54.02
CA LEU A 616 -19.62 -71.78 -54.77
C LEU A 616 -19.38 -71.63 -56.27
N LYS A 617 -18.64 -70.61 -56.71
CA LYS A 617 -18.30 -70.40 -58.13
C LYS A 617 -17.49 -71.55 -58.75
N ARG A 618 -16.65 -72.24 -57.95
CA ARG A 618 -15.94 -73.45 -58.42
C ARG A 618 -16.91 -74.62 -58.62
N GLU A 619 -17.83 -74.86 -57.69
CA GLU A 619 -18.90 -75.84 -57.87
C GLU A 619 -19.79 -75.49 -59.07
N GLU A 620 -20.22 -74.24 -59.22
CA GLU A 620 -21.02 -73.78 -60.37
C GLU A 620 -20.32 -74.07 -61.71
N VAL A 621 -19.02 -73.78 -61.82
CA VAL A 621 -18.22 -74.10 -63.02
C VAL A 621 -18.08 -75.61 -63.22
N LEU A 622 -17.86 -76.39 -62.16
CA LEU A 622 -17.78 -77.86 -62.26
C LEU A 622 -19.12 -78.47 -62.70
N ARG A 623 -20.26 -77.97 -62.19
CA ARG A 623 -21.60 -78.41 -62.65
C ARG A 623 -21.91 -77.95 -64.07
N GLN A 624 -21.45 -76.77 -64.49
CA GLN A 624 -21.56 -76.33 -65.88
C GLN A 624 -20.74 -77.23 -66.81
N GLN A 625 -19.53 -77.64 -66.41
CA GLN A 625 -18.70 -78.59 -67.16
C GLN A 625 -19.32 -80.00 -67.20
N GLU A 626 -19.88 -80.48 -66.09
CA GLU A 626 -20.63 -81.75 -66.01
C GLU A 626 -21.87 -81.73 -66.93
N VAL A 627 -22.68 -80.69 -66.86
CA VAL A 627 -23.87 -80.50 -67.72
C VAL A 627 -23.47 -80.33 -69.19
N GLN A 628 -22.38 -79.62 -69.50
CA GLN A 628 -21.89 -79.49 -70.87
C GLN A 628 -21.41 -80.85 -71.41
N GLY A 629 -20.61 -81.60 -70.64
CA GLY A 629 -20.15 -82.94 -71.04
C GLY A 629 -21.30 -83.92 -71.29
N LEU A 630 -22.30 -83.95 -70.40
CA LEU A 630 -23.52 -84.75 -70.57
C LEU A 630 -24.35 -84.31 -71.79
N GLN A 631 -24.38 -83.01 -72.10
CA GLN A 631 -25.06 -82.48 -73.29
C GLN A 631 -24.28 -82.81 -74.57
N GLU A 632 -22.94 -82.76 -74.55
CA GLU A 632 -22.07 -83.18 -75.65
C GLU A 632 -22.21 -84.69 -75.91
N GLU A 633 -22.13 -85.55 -74.88
CA GLU A 633 -22.39 -86.99 -74.96
C GLU A 633 -23.79 -87.28 -75.54
N ARG A 634 -24.82 -86.59 -75.04
CA ARG A 634 -26.18 -86.67 -75.58
C ARG A 634 -26.24 -86.28 -77.05
N THR A 635 -25.54 -85.23 -77.49
CA THR A 635 -25.49 -84.88 -78.92
C THR A 635 -24.74 -85.90 -79.76
N ALA A 636 -23.65 -86.49 -79.25
CA ALA A 636 -22.93 -87.57 -79.92
C ALA A 636 -23.86 -88.78 -80.14
N LEU A 637 -24.50 -89.28 -79.08
CA LEU A 637 -25.49 -90.37 -79.14
C LEU A 637 -26.67 -90.03 -80.07
N GLN A 638 -27.12 -88.78 -80.10
CA GLN A 638 -28.19 -88.34 -81.00
C GLN A 638 -27.74 -88.28 -82.47
N THR A 639 -26.47 -87.93 -82.75
CA THR A 639 -25.90 -88.02 -84.11
C THR A 639 -25.64 -89.46 -84.54
N GLU A 640 -25.20 -90.33 -83.64
CA GLU A 640 -25.05 -91.78 -83.91
C GLU A 640 -26.42 -92.41 -84.21
N ALA A 641 -27.45 -92.11 -83.41
CA ALA A 641 -28.82 -92.53 -83.68
C ALA A 641 -29.35 -92.01 -85.04
N ALA A 642 -28.95 -90.81 -85.46
CA ALA A 642 -29.28 -90.27 -86.79
C ALA A 642 -28.51 -90.98 -87.92
N GLN A 643 -27.24 -91.32 -87.72
CA GLN A 643 -26.43 -92.12 -88.66
C GLN A 643 -26.97 -93.55 -88.81
N LEU A 644 -27.35 -94.19 -87.70
CA LEU A 644 -28.01 -95.50 -87.71
C LEU A 644 -29.38 -95.44 -88.40
N LYS A 645 -30.16 -94.37 -88.18
CA LYS A 645 -31.45 -94.16 -88.87
C LYS A 645 -31.27 -93.97 -90.38
N THR A 646 -30.33 -93.13 -90.81
CA THR A 646 -30.04 -92.94 -92.23
C THR A 646 -29.50 -94.22 -92.86
N ARG A 647 -28.64 -95.00 -92.18
CA ARG A 647 -28.21 -96.32 -92.69
C ARG A 647 -29.36 -97.33 -92.80
N VAL A 648 -30.36 -97.28 -91.91
CA VAL A 648 -31.61 -98.07 -92.04
C VAL A 648 -32.47 -97.60 -93.21
N GLU A 649 -32.46 -96.30 -93.54
CA GLU A 649 -33.15 -95.74 -94.71
C GLU A 649 -32.43 -96.12 -96.02
N GLU A 650 -31.10 -96.01 -96.08
CA GLU A 650 -30.27 -96.52 -97.18
C GLU A 650 -30.51 -98.02 -97.42
N LEU A 651 -30.48 -98.86 -96.38
CA LEU A 651 -30.72 -100.30 -96.50
C LEU A 651 -32.16 -100.63 -96.98
N ARG A 652 -33.15 -99.75 -96.71
CA ARG A 652 -34.49 -99.88 -97.27
C ARG A 652 -34.52 -99.53 -98.77
N ASP A 653 -33.79 -98.51 -99.20
CA ASP A 653 -33.70 -98.13 -100.61
C ASP A 653 -32.82 -99.09 -101.43
N GLU A 654 -31.76 -99.65 -100.84
CA GLU A 654 -31.04 -100.81 -101.36
C GLU A 654 -32.00 -102.00 -101.56
N LEU A 655 -32.86 -102.30 -100.58
CA LEU A 655 -33.87 -103.37 -100.70
C LEU A 655 -34.93 -103.07 -101.78
N VAL A 656 -35.40 -101.83 -101.90
CA VAL A 656 -36.36 -101.41 -102.94
C VAL A 656 -35.74 -101.45 -104.33
N THR A 657 -34.49 -100.99 -104.48
CA THR A 657 -33.77 -101.06 -105.77
C THR A 657 -33.39 -102.49 -106.15
N GLN A 658 -33.07 -103.37 -105.19
CA GLN A 658 -32.91 -104.80 -105.45
C GLN A 658 -34.22 -105.46 -105.91
N LYS A 659 -35.36 -105.16 -105.27
CA LYS A 659 -36.68 -105.61 -105.74
C LYS A 659 -37.00 -105.12 -107.15
N ARG A 660 -36.65 -103.87 -107.49
CA ARG A 660 -36.76 -103.33 -108.87
C ARG A 660 -35.84 -104.05 -109.86
N LYS A 661 -34.57 -104.33 -109.49
CA LYS A 661 -33.62 -105.09 -110.33
C LYS A 661 -34.10 -106.52 -110.58
N GLN A 662 -34.57 -107.23 -109.55
CA GLN A 662 -35.15 -108.57 -109.70
C GLN A 662 -36.36 -108.56 -110.65
N ALA A 663 -37.28 -107.60 -110.48
CA ALA A 663 -38.42 -107.44 -111.37
C ALA A 663 -38.04 -107.07 -112.83
N ALA A 664 -36.92 -106.36 -113.03
CA ALA A 664 -36.38 -106.08 -114.36
C ALA A 664 -35.75 -107.34 -115.00
N ASN A 665 -34.92 -108.08 -114.25
CA ASN A 665 -34.29 -109.32 -114.74
C ASN A 665 -35.34 -110.38 -115.14
N ILE A 666 -36.44 -110.52 -114.38
CA ILE A 666 -37.56 -111.42 -114.73
C ILE A 666 -38.19 -111.02 -116.08
N LYS A 667 -38.38 -109.72 -116.32
CA LYS A 667 -38.92 -109.22 -117.60
C LYS A 667 -37.96 -109.45 -118.77
N ASP A 668 -36.64 -109.36 -118.54
CA ASP A 668 -35.66 -109.57 -119.60
C ASP A 668 -35.45 -111.05 -119.95
N LEU A 669 -35.32 -111.92 -118.95
CA LEU A 669 -35.28 -113.38 -119.15
C LEU A 669 -36.51 -113.88 -119.94
N THR A 670 -37.68 -113.28 -119.72
CA THR A 670 -38.91 -113.58 -120.48
C THR A 670 -38.79 -113.19 -121.98
N LYS A 671 -38.05 -112.13 -122.31
CA LYS A 671 -37.76 -111.74 -123.71
C LYS A 671 -36.71 -112.65 -124.35
N GLN A 672 -35.65 -112.99 -123.62
CA GLN A 672 -34.59 -113.87 -124.13
C GLN A 672 -35.15 -115.24 -124.53
N LEU A 673 -36.04 -115.80 -123.71
CA LEU A 673 -36.73 -117.08 -123.99
C LEU A 673 -37.59 -117.08 -125.25
N THR A 674 -38.10 -115.91 -125.67
CA THR A 674 -38.90 -115.78 -126.91
C THR A 674 -38.06 -115.49 -128.16
N GLN A 675 -36.87 -114.88 -128.02
CA GLN A 675 -35.93 -114.72 -129.14
C GLN A 675 -35.11 -116.00 -129.44
N ALA A 676 -34.81 -116.83 -128.43
CA ALA A 676 -34.02 -118.06 -128.58
C ALA A 676 -34.63 -119.10 -129.54
N ARG A 677 -35.92 -119.00 -129.90
CA ARG A 677 -36.60 -119.93 -130.82
C ARG A 677 -36.50 -119.58 -132.31
N LYS A 678 -35.85 -118.46 -132.69
CA LYS A 678 -35.87 -117.96 -134.08
C LYS A 678 -34.50 -117.74 -134.74
N ARG A 679 -33.40 -118.11 -134.10
CA ARG A 679 -32.03 -118.01 -134.67
C ARG A 679 -31.17 -119.22 -134.28
N LEU A 680 -31.38 -120.32 -134.99
CA LEU A 680 -30.45 -121.46 -135.05
C LEU A 680 -29.79 -121.58 -136.43
N GLU A 681 -29.91 -120.53 -137.26
CA GLU A 681 -29.22 -120.35 -138.52
C GLU A 681 -28.33 -119.11 -138.44
N HIS A 682 -27.06 -119.28 -138.82
CA HIS A 682 -26.01 -118.27 -138.99
C HIS A 682 -25.61 -117.37 -137.79
N VAL A 683 -24.35 -116.95 -137.61
CA VAL A 683 -23.01 -117.55 -137.80
C VAL A 683 -21.98 -116.48 -137.38
N GLU A 684 -20.92 -116.89 -136.68
CA GLU A 684 -19.59 -116.23 -136.51
C GLU A 684 -19.40 -114.81 -135.92
N ASN A 685 -18.40 -114.74 -135.02
CA ASN A 685 -17.40 -113.66 -134.76
C ASN A 685 -17.86 -112.25 -134.34
N GLY A 686 -17.16 -111.52 -133.46
CA GLY A 686 -15.97 -111.75 -132.61
C GLY A 686 -15.92 -110.60 -131.57
N GLY A 687 -15.03 -110.44 -130.59
CA GLY A 687 -13.75 -111.02 -130.14
C GLY A 687 -13.41 -110.38 -128.76
N CYS A 688 -12.18 -110.48 -128.22
CA CYS A 688 -11.90 -110.05 -126.83
C CYS A 688 -10.58 -109.29 -126.58
N ASP A 689 -10.48 -108.69 -125.39
CA ASP A 689 -9.30 -108.12 -124.69
C ASP A 689 -8.63 -106.85 -125.30
N ARG A 690 -8.02 -105.92 -124.52
CA ARG A 690 -7.65 -105.90 -123.08
C ARG A 690 -7.49 -104.47 -122.49
N ASP A 691 -7.25 -104.40 -121.16
CA ASP A 691 -6.53 -103.34 -120.41
C ASP A 691 -7.22 -101.96 -120.17
N VAL A 692 -6.92 -101.13 -119.13
CA VAL A 692 -5.80 -101.13 -118.13
C VAL A 692 -6.15 -100.42 -116.78
N SER A 693 -5.37 -100.73 -115.71
CA SER A 693 -5.08 -100.02 -114.41
C SER A 693 -6.21 -99.43 -113.51
N SER A 694 -6.18 -99.41 -112.15
CA SER A 694 -5.25 -99.82 -111.05
C SER A 694 -4.42 -98.72 -110.31
N MET A 695 -4.47 -98.80 -108.96
CA MET A 695 -3.59 -98.23 -107.89
C MET A 695 -3.64 -96.74 -107.47
N GLY A 696 -3.48 -96.49 -106.16
CA GLY A 696 -3.17 -95.19 -105.55
C GLY A 696 -3.46 -95.04 -104.03
N SER A 697 -2.42 -94.96 -103.16
CA SER A 697 -2.50 -94.56 -101.73
C SER A 697 -1.12 -94.37 -101.04
N ARG A 698 -1.05 -93.50 -100.00
CA ARG A 698 0.02 -93.28 -98.97
C ARG A 698 1.23 -92.33 -99.25
N SER A 699 1.39 -91.28 -98.41
CA SER A 699 2.62 -90.56 -97.93
C SER A 699 2.21 -89.37 -97.01
N SER A 700 2.92 -88.75 -96.04
CA SER A 700 4.29 -88.83 -95.43
C SER A 700 5.37 -87.82 -95.92
N SER A 701 6.29 -87.20 -95.13
CA SER A 701 6.29 -86.58 -93.75
C SER A 701 7.73 -86.22 -93.28
N SER A 702 8.05 -85.05 -92.67
CA SER A 702 9.40 -84.74 -92.08
C SER A 702 9.57 -83.49 -91.15
N GLY A 703 10.35 -83.63 -90.05
CA GLY A 703 11.14 -82.59 -89.33
C GLY A 703 10.52 -81.85 -88.10
N SER A 704 11.24 -81.45 -87.01
CA SER A 704 12.58 -81.84 -86.49
C SER A 704 12.87 -81.39 -85.01
N LEU A 705 13.29 -82.35 -84.16
CA LEU A 705 14.24 -82.35 -82.99
C LEU A 705 14.53 -81.15 -82.00
N ASN A 706 14.36 -81.47 -80.70
CA ASN A 706 15.28 -81.36 -79.52
C ASN A 706 15.83 -80.06 -78.84
N ALA A 707 15.65 -80.05 -77.50
CA ALA A 707 16.64 -79.86 -76.39
C ALA A 707 17.07 -78.49 -75.80
N ARG A 708 16.56 -78.23 -74.57
CA ARG A 708 17.14 -77.66 -73.30
C ARG A 708 18.13 -76.45 -73.28
N HIS A 709 17.94 -75.68 -72.20
CA HIS A 709 18.90 -74.89 -71.39
C HIS A 709 19.11 -73.39 -71.71
N GLY A 710 19.01 -72.54 -70.67
CA GLY A 710 19.51 -71.16 -70.64
C GLY A 710 18.48 -70.07 -70.24
N GLY A 711 18.79 -69.31 -69.18
CA GLY A 711 18.26 -67.95 -68.93
C GLY A 711 16.82 -67.83 -68.40
N CYS A 712 16.66 -67.61 -67.09
CA CYS A 712 15.43 -67.08 -66.50
C CYS A 712 15.67 -65.65 -65.99
N SER A 713 14.80 -64.70 -66.35
CA SER A 713 14.78 -63.28 -65.92
C SER A 713 13.45 -62.68 -66.39
N GLY A 714 12.66 -61.94 -65.62
CA GLY A 714 12.59 -61.68 -64.17
C GLY A 714 11.09 -61.51 -63.80
N VAL A 715 10.66 -60.89 -62.70
CA VAL A 715 11.35 -60.10 -61.67
C VAL A 715 10.71 -60.40 -60.31
N ASP A 716 11.55 -60.39 -59.26
CA ASP A 716 11.30 -60.49 -57.82
C ASP A 716 9.89 -60.79 -57.25
N GLU A 717 9.79 -61.95 -56.60
CA GLU A 717 9.16 -62.05 -55.27
C GLU A 717 9.92 -63.07 -54.39
N ARG A 718 10.69 -62.58 -53.40
CA ARG A 718 10.89 -63.30 -52.13
C ARG A 718 11.52 -62.47 -51.01
N SER A 719 10.84 -62.46 -49.86
CA SER A 719 11.49 -62.31 -48.55
C SER A 719 12.27 -63.58 -48.21
N PRO A 720 13.28 -63.52 -47.31
CA PRO A 720 12.95 -63.92 -45.93
C PRO A 720 13.60 -63.08 -44.81
N GLU A 721 12.86 -63.00 -43.71
CA GLU A 721 13.28 -62.98 -42.29
C GLU A 721 14.77 -62.78 -41.93
N SER A 722 15.08 -61.75 -41.13
CA SER A 722 15.56 -61.96 -39.75
C SER A 722 15.78 -60.68 -38.91
N GLN A 723 15.11 -60.65 -37.74
CA GLN A 723 15.55 -60.06 -36.46
C GLN A 723 15.54 -58.52 -36.24
N SER A 724 15.15 -58.15 -35.02
CA SER A 724 15.25 -56.84 -34.33
C SER A 724 14.73 -55.57 -35.04
N GLY A 725 13.58 -55.06 -34.59
CA GLY A 725 13.28 -53.62 -34.56
C GLY A 725 13.65 -53.02 -33.18
N PRO A 726 13.07 -51.88 -32.75
CA PRO A 726 12.08 -51.04 -33.45
C PRO A 726 12.47 -49.53 -33.47
N SER A 727 11.48 -48.67 -33.77
CA SER A 727 11.27 -47.33 -33.19
C SER A 727 11.34 -46.11 -34.15
N VAL A 728 10.26 -45.33 -34.11
CA VAL A 728 10.14 -43.87 -34.37
C VAL A 728 10.39 -43.34 -35.80
N MET A 729 9.29 -42.91 -36.43
CA MET A 729 9.27 -41.71 -37.27
C MET A 729 9.18 -40.46 -36.38
N VAL A 730 10.05 -39.47 -36.57
CA VAL A 730 9.75 -38.05 -36.27
C VAL A 730 10.28 -37.20 -37.43
N VAL A 731 9.41 -36.35 -37.99
CA VAL A 731 9.80 -35.25 -38.86
C VAL A 731 10.03 -34.04 -37.96
N ASP A 732 11.29 -33.68 -37.71
CA ASP A 732 11.63 -32.60 -36.78
C ASP A 732 11.61 -31.22 -37.48
N SER A 733 10.41 -30.66 -37.59
CA SER A 733 10.17 -29.35 -38.23
C SER A 733 10.30 -28.20 -37.22
N TYR A 734 11.54 -27.90 -36.83
CA TYR A 734 11.84 -26.79 -35.91
C TYR A 734 11.37 -25.42 -36.45
N PRO A 735 10.74 -24.55 -35.63
CA PRO A 735 10.41 -23.19 -36.04
C PRO A 735 11.67 -22.34 -36.24
N GLU A 736 11.84 -21.73 -37.42
CA GLU A 736 12.95 -20.81 -37.68
C GLU A 736 12.74 -19.50 -36.91
N VAL A 737 13.47 -19.32 -35.82
CA VAL A 737 13.45 -18.08 -35.02
C VAL A 737 14.16 -16.98 -35.81
N ASP A 738 13.47 -15.86 -36.03
CA ASP A 738 13.97 -14.74 -36.83
C ASP A 738 15.33 -14.22 -36.35
N LYS A 739 16.33 -14.37 -37.23
CA LYS A 739 17.73 -13.97 -37.02
C LYS A 739 17.86 -12.46 -36.78
N THR A 740 16.97 -11.64 -37.33
CA THR A 740 16.95 -10.18 -37.10
C THR A 740 16.55 -9.86 -35.66
N VAL A 741 15.54 -10.53 -35.11
CA VAL A 741 15.06 -10.36 -33.73
C VAL A 741 16.13 -10.80 -32.71
N LEU A 742 16.88 -11.87 -33.00
CA LEU A 742 18.04 -12.24 -32.19
C LEU A 742 19.13 -11.16 -32.22
N VAL A 743 19.50 -10.67 -33.41
CA VAL A 743 20.52 -9.60 -33.55
C VAL A 743 20.10 -8.33 -32.82
N GLU A 744 18.85 -7.89 -32.94
CA GLU A 744 18.35 -6.76 -32.16
C GLU A 744 18.40 -7.01 -30.65
N ARG A 745 18.05 -8.21 -30.20
CA ARG A 745 18.10 -8.56 -28.77
C ARG A 745 19.54 -8.54 -28.25
N ILE A 746 20.50 -9.01 -29.04
CA ILE A 746 21.94 -8.95 -28.76
C ILE A 746 22.40 -7.48 -28.70
N VAL A 747 22.06 -6.64 -29.68
CA VAL A 747 22.44 -5.21 -29.68
C VAL A 747 21.80 -4.46 -28.51
N ARG A 748 20.54 -4.76 -28.15
CA ARG A 748 19.87 -4.21 -26.97
C ARG A 748 20.55 -4.64 -25.66
N LEU A 749 20.99 -5.90 -25.55
CA LEU A 749 21.76 -6.40 -24.41
C LEU A 749 23.16 -5.79 -24.34
N GLN A 750 23.87 -5.65 -25.47
CA GLN A 750 25.18 -4.99 -25.54
C GLN A 750 25.10 -3.52 -25.11
N LYS A 751 24.09 -2.76 -25.59
CA LYS A 751 23.85 -1.37 -25.13
C LYS A 751 23.47 -1.28 -23.65
N ALA A 752 22.76 -2.29 -23.12
CA ALA A 752 22.45 -2.36 -21.68
C ALA A 752 23.68 -2.74 -20.83
N LEU A 753 24.59 -3.56 -21.35
CA LEU A 753 25.87 -3.90 -20.71
C LEU A 753 26.84 -2.71 -20.73
N ALA A 754 26.98 -2.01 -21.85
CA ALA A 754 27.80 -0.80 -21.96
C ALA A 754 27.38 0.25 -20.92
N ARG A 755 26.09 0.57 -20.82
CA ARG A 755 25.56 1.51 -19.80
C ARG A 755 25.73 1.04 -18.35
N LYS A 756 25.83 -0.27 -18.11
CA LYS A 756 26.18 -0.81 -16.79
C LYS A 756 27.68 -0.68 -16.53
N GLN A 757 28.52 -0.91 -17.54
CA GLN A 757 29.97 -0.77 -17.46
C GLN A 757 30.38 0.69 -17.21
N GLU A 758 29.84 1.64 -18.00
CA GLU A 758 30.00 3.09 -17.78
C GLU A 758 29.63 3.51 -16.34
N LYS A 759 28.56 2.92 -15.79
CA LYS A 759 28.12 3.19 -14.41
C LYS A 759 29.03 2.53 -13.36
N ILE A 760 29.58 1.35 -13.63
CA ILE A 760 30.57 0.70 -12.76
C ILE A 760 31.84 1.54 -12.73
N GLU A 761 32.38 1.95 -13.89
CA GLU A 761 33.58 2.79 -14.01
C GLU A 761 33.40 4.13 -13.28
N PHE A 762 32.25 4.80 -13.45
CA PHE A 762 31.91 6.01 -12.69
C PHE A 762 31.87 5.77 -11.16
N MET A 763 31.29 4.65 -10.72
CA MET A 763 31.25 4.30 -9.30
C MET A 763 32.64 3.94 -8.75
N GLU A 764 33.48 3.25 -9.52
CA GLU A 764 34.86 2.95 -9.16
C GLU A 764 35.71 4.21 -9.02
N ASP A 765 35.59 5.17 -9.95
CA ASP A 765 36.33 6.43 -9.86
C ASP A 765 35.85 7.31 -8.70
N HIS A 766 34.54 7.34 -8.41
CA HIS A 766 34.03 7.99 -7.21
C HIS A 766 34.53 7.31 -5.92
N ILE A 767 34.61 5.98 -5.89
CA ILE A 767 35.20 5.23 -4.76
C ILE A 767 36.70 5.54 -4.62
N LYS A 768 37.46 5.58 -5.72
CA LYS A 768 38.88 5.99 -5.72
C LYS A 768 39.04 7.39 -5.12
N GLN A 769 38.22 8.36 -5.57
CA GLN A 769 38.25 9.73 -5.06
C GLN A 769 37.91 9.82 -3.56
N LEU A 770 36.88 9.10 -3.09
CA LEU A 770 36.53 9.03 -1.67
C LEU A 770 37.64 8.40 -0.83
N VAL A 771 38.30 7.35 -1.32
CA VAL A 771 39.45 6.73 -0.65
C VAL A 771 40.65 7.69 -0.60
N GLU A 772 40.89 8.47 -1.66
CA GLU A 772 41.94 9.49 -1.68
C GLU A 772 41.67 10.62 -0.69
N GLU A 773 40.43 11.10 -0.60
CA GLU A 773 40.00 12.10 0.38
C GLU A 773 40.08 11.58 1.83
N ILE A 774 39.70 10.32 2.07
CA ILE A 774 39.90 9.67 3.37
C ILE A 774 41.39 9.63 3.71
N ARG A 775 42.27 9.21 2.79
CA ARG A 775 43.73 9.20 3.01
C ARG A 775 44.31 10.59 3.28
N LYS A 776 43.86 11.63 2.56
CA LYS A 776 44.25 13.03 2.83
C LYS A 776 43.81 13.45 4.23
N LYS A 777 42.55 13.23 4.59
CA LYS A 777 42.00 13.57 5.92
C LYS A 777 42.71 12.79 7.04
N THR A 778 42.99 11.51 6.86
CA THR A 778 43.80 10.70 7.80
C THR A 778 45.21 11.26 7.96
N LYS A 779 45.89 11.66 6.87
CA LYS A 779 47.22 12.31 6.95
C LYS A 779 47.17 13.67 7.67
N ILE A 780 46.12 14.45 7.45
CA ILE A 780 45.91 15.73 8.15
C ILE A 780 45.70 15.46 9.65
N ILE A 781 44.79 14.55 10.01
CA ILE A 781 44.53 14.17 11.41
C ILE A 781 45.81 13.65 12.08
N GLN A 782 46.57 12.76 11.42
CA GLN A 782 47.87 12.30 11.93
C GLN A 782 48.87 13.45 12.09
N SER A 783 48.93 14.40 11.16
CA SER A 783 49.80 15.58 11.28
C SER A 783 49.33 16.60 12.33
N TYR A 784 48.07 16.57 12.76
CA TYR A 784 47.59 17.36 13.90
C TYR A 784 47.89 16.66 15.23
N VAL A 785 47.55 15.38 15.33
CA VAL A 785 47.81 14.53 16.52
C VAL A 785 49.31 14.40 16.84
N LEU A 786 50.19 14.51 15.84
CA LEU A 786 51.65 14.53 16.02
C LEU A 786 52.24 15.95 16.22
N ARG A 787 51.41 17.00 16.23
CA ARG A 787 51.85 18.41 16.34
C ARG A 787 51.30 19.11 17.57
N GLU A 788 50.10 18.73 18.03
CA GLU A 788 49.51 19.27 19.26
C GLU A 788 49.91 18.44 20.49
N GLU A 789 50.13 19.14 21.61
CA GLU A 789 50.41 18.49 22.89
C GLU A 789 49.15 17.79 23.44
N SER A 790 49.36 16.75 24.27
CA SER A 790 48.29 15.87 24.80
C SER A 790 47.37 16.59 25.80
N GLY A 791 46.48 17.43 25.27
CA GLY A 791 45.51 18.23 26.00
C GLY A 791 44.76 19.24 25.14
N ALA A 792 45.30 19.67 23.98
CA ALA A 792 44.73 20.75 23.17
C ALA A 792 43.29 20.50 22.65
N LEU A 793 42.91 19.24 22.46
CA LEU A 793 41.57 18.81 22.01
C LEU A 793 40.63 18.43 23.18
N SER A 794 40.99 18.73 24.42
CA SER A 794 40.11 18.56 25.57
C SER A 794 39.01 19.63 25.54
N SER A 795 37.75 19.21 25.68
CA SER A 795 36.63 20.14 25.85
C SER A 795 36.74 20.87 27.19
N GLU A 796 36.30 22.12 27.25
CA GLU A 796 36.24 22.90 28.50
C GLU A 796 35.44 22.18 29.60
N ALA A 797 34.41 21.42 29.24
CA ALA A 797 33.65 20.56 30.16
C ALA A 797 34.45 19.35 30.67
N SER A 798 35.44 18.87 29.91
CA SER A 798 36.37 17.80 30.30
C SER A 798 37.40 18.32 31.30
N ASP A 799 38.06 19.45 31.04
CA ASP A 799 39.00 20.03 32.00
C ASP A 799 38.31 20.61 33.24
N MET A 800 37.07 21.11 33.14
CA MET A 800 36.30 21.47 34.33
C MET A 800 35.96 20.23 35.19
N ASN A 801 35.60 19.09 34.58
CA ASN A 801 35.44 17.82 35.30
C ASN A 801 36.75 17.34 35.94
N LYS A 802 37.88 17.43 35.24
CA LYS A 802 39.22 17.08 35.74
C LYS A 802 39.67 17.99 36.88
N ALA A 803 39.33 19.29 36.81
CA ALA A 803 39.52 20.25 37.90
C ALA A 803 38.63 19.94 39.12
N GLN A 804 37.40 19.49 38.91
CA GLN A 804 36.54 19.04 40.02
C GLN A 804 37.03 17.71 40.63
N LEU A 805 37.38 16.70 39.81
CA LEU A 805 37.92 15.40 40.25
C LEU A 805 39.24 15.55 41.03
N SER A 806 40.11 16.48 40.63
CA SER A 806 41.37 16.78 41.34
C SER A 806 41.18 17.58 42.64
N ARG A 807 40.12 18.39 42.76
CA ARG A 807 39.78 19.14 43.98
C ARG A 807 39.00 18.31 45.00
N ARG A 808 38.13 17.41 44.53
CA ARG A 808 37.20 16.61 45.33
C ARG A 808 37.75 15.23 45.69
N GLY A 809 38.68 14.71 44.88
CA GLY A 809 39.13 13.32 44.94
C GLY A 809 38.08 12.40 44.32
N GLY A 810 38.28 12.00 43.06
CA GLY A 810 37.33 11.12 42.36
C GLY A 810 37.12 9.77 43.06
N ILE A 811 36.05 9.06 42.70
CA ILE A 811 35.45 7.85 43.32
C ILE A 811 36.42 6.87 44.02
N MET A 812 37.62 6.63 43.48
CA MET A 812 38.66 5.81 44.12
C MET A 812 39.16 6.38 45.47
N ALA A 813 39.24 7.69 45.64
CA ALA A 813 39.56 8.34 46.92
C ALA A 813 38.45 8.12 47.95
N SER A 814 37.18 8.20 47.52
CA SER A 814 36.00 7.93 48.35
C SER A 814 35.87 6.45 48.75
N LEU A 815 36.50 5.52 48.00
CA LEU A 815 36.58 4.10 48.34
C LEU A 815 37.65 3.78 49.41
N TYR A 816 38.69 4.61 49.56
CA TYR A 816 39.77 4.41 50.53
C TYR A 816 39.79 5.42 51.69
N SER A 817 38.88 6.40 51.70
CA SER A 817 38.70 7.37 52.79
C SER A 817 37.35 7.18 53.47
N SER A 818 37.31 7.34 54.80
CA SER A 818 36.14 7.07 55.63
C SER A 818 35.12 8.24 55.63
N HIS A 819 34.75 8.73 54.44
CA HIS A 819 33.80 9.83 54.27
C HIS A 819 32.79 9.54 53.13
N PRO A 820 31.57 9.07 53.47
CA PRO A 820 30.52 8.80 52.48
C PRO A 820 29.83 10.10 52.05
N ALA A 821 30.46 10.86 51.14
CA ALA A 821 30.01 12.19 50.73
C ALA A 821 29.91 12.39 49.19
N ASP A 822 29.97 11.31 48.41
CA ASP A 822 29.89 11.34 46.95
C ASP A 822 28.72 10.49 46.43
N SER A 823 27.70 11.17 45.87
CA SER A 823 26.50 10.54 45.30
C SER A 823 26.77 9.71 44.04
N GLY A 824 27.98 9.77 43.49
CA GLY A 824 28.42 8.94 42.36
C GLY A 824 28.87 7.52 42.75
N LEU A 825 29.12 7.22 44.04
CA LEU A 825 29.48 5.88 44.49
C LEU A 825 28.21 5.05 44.73
N THR A 826 27.61 4.55 43.66
CA THR A 826 26.47 3.63 43.73
C THR A 826 26.89 2.22 44.16
N LEU A 827 25.95 1.45 44.72
CA LEU A 827 26.20 0.07 45.13
C LEU A 827 26.68 -0.79 43.96
N ASP A 828 26.04 -0.69 42.80
CA ASP A 828 26.40 -1.44 41.60
C ASP A 828 27.81 -1.10 41.10
N LEU A 829 28.18 0.18 41.10
CA LEU A 829 29.53 0.61 40.75
C LEU A 829 30.57 0.08 41.75
N SER A 830 30.25 0.05 43.05
CA SER A 830 31.13 -0.53 44.07
C SER A 830 31.30 -2.05 43.88
N LEU A 831 30.24 -2.77 43.48
CA LEU A 831 30.28 -4.21 43.18
C LEU A 831 31.05 -4.49 41.89
N GLU A 832 30.94 -3.64 40.87
CA GLU A 832 31.70 -3.79 39.63
C GLU A 832 33.19 -3.46 39.81
N ILE A 833 33.53 -2.44 40.62
CA ILE A 833 34.92 -2.16 41.01
C ILE A 833 35.51 -3.34 41.79
N ASN A 834 34.76 -3.92 42.74
CA ASN A 834 35.20 -5.13 43.44
C ASN A 834 35.38 -6.32 42.49
N ARG A 835 34.46 -6.58 41.55
CA ARG A 835 34.62 -7.62 40.52
C ARG A 835 35.86 -7.40 39.65
N LYS A 836 36.16 -6.16 39.26
CA LYS A 836 37.34 -5.84 38.45
C LYS A 836 38.64 -5.97 39.25
N LEU A 837 38.67 -5.54 40.51
CA LEU A 837 39.80 -5.76 41.41
C LEU A 837 40.02 -7.25 41.69
N GLN A 838 38.95 -8.03 41.89
CA GLN A 838 39.03 -9.48 42.05
C GLN A 838 39.57 -10.15 40.78
N ALA A 839 39.07 -9.81 39.60
CA ALA A 839 39.58 -10.35 38.33
C ALA A 839 41.07 -10.00 38.09
N VAL A 840 41.50 -8.80 38.46
CA VAL A 840 42.93 -8.40 38.42
C VAL A 840 43.76 -9.16 39.46
N LEU A 841 43.22 -9.43 40.66
CA LEU A 841 43.88 -10.28 41.67
C LEU A 841 43.98 -11.73 41.20
N GLU A 842 42.94 -12.28 40.59
CA GLU A 842 42.90 -13.64 40.04
C GLU A 842 43.88 -13.78 38.86
N ASP A 843 43.92 -12.84 37.92
CA ASP A 843 44.92 -12.81 36.84
C ASP A 843 46.34 -12.57 37.36
N THR A 844 46.53 -11.74 38.39
CA THR A 844 47.84 -11.52 39.03
C THR A 844 48.31 -12.75 39.79
N LEU A 845 47.40 -13.48 40.46
CA LEU A 845 47.68 -14.77 41.09
C LEU A 845 47.97 -15.84 40.03
N LEU A 846 47.20 -15.91 38.95
CA LEU A 846 47.41 -16.84 37.84
C LEU A 846 48.76 -16.59 37.15
N LYS A 847 49.11 -15.33 36.90
CA LYS A 847 50.45 -14.94 36.41
C LYS A 847 51.54 -15.29 37.40
N ASN A 848 51.37 -15.03 38.70
CA ASN A 848 52.35 -15.42 39.72
C ASN A 848 52.52 -16.94 39.81
N ILE A 849 51.44 -17.71 39.79
CA ILE A 849 51.48 -19.19 39.77
C ILE A 849 52.20 -19.68 38.51
N THR A 850 51.87 -19.14 37.34
CA THR A 850 52.50 -19.48 36.06
C THR A 850 54.00 -19.16 36.07
N LEU A 851 54.39 -17.97 36.55
CA LEU A 851 55.80 -17.57 36.70
C LEU A 851 56.55 -18.45 37.72
N LYS A 852 55.89 -18.88 38.80
CA LYS A 852 56.47 -19.69 39.88
C LYS A 852 56.62 -21.17 39.51
N VAL A 853 55.71 -21.69 38.68
CA VAL A 853 55.85 -22.99 38.00
C VAL A 853 57.02 -22.92 37.00
N ASN A 854 57.11 -21.86 36.20
CA ASN A 854 58.18 -21.68 35.19
C ASN A 854 59.56 -21.32 35.77
N SER A 855 59.70 -21.09 37.09
CA SER A 855 60.97 -20.74 37.75
C SER A 855 61.50 -21.82 38.72
N SER A 856 61.02 -23.06 38.55
CA SER A 856 61.67 -24.26 39.12
C SER A 856 62.45 -24.97 38.01
N PRO A 857 63.77 -24.73 37.83
CA PRO A 857 64.72 -24.99 38.92
C PRO A 857 65.94 -24.04 39.02
N SER A 858 66.22 -23.53 40.23
CA SER A 858 67.55 -23.63 40.85
C SER A 858 67.53 -23.15 42.30
N ARG A 859 67.96 -24.00 43.24
CA ARG A 859 68.43 -23.52 44.54
C ARG A 859 69.94 -23.30 44.41
N HIS A 860 70.41 -22.05 44.31
CA HIS A 860 71.68 -21.55 44.86
C HIS A 860 71.85 -20.04 44.61
N HIS A 861 72.82 -19.42 45.30
CA HIS A 861 73.27 -18.03 45.15
C HIS A 861 72.29 -16.91 45.58
N SER A 862 72.12 -16.74 46.89
CA SER A 862 71.75 -15.44 47.48
C SER A 862 72.72 -15.11 48.61
N THR A 863 73.86 -14.48 48.27
CA THR A 863 74.95 -14.20 49.24
C THR A 863 75.88 -13.05 48.80
N ARG A 864 75.45 -12.11 47.94
CA ARG A 864 76.36 -11.06 47.40
C ARG A 864 75.69 -9.76 46.89
N SER A 865 75.11 -8.94 47.78
CA SER A 865 74.58 -7.59 47.44
C SER A 865 74.62 -6.53 48.56
N ILE A 866 75.39 -6.70 49.64
CA ILE A 866 75.42 -5.75 50.79
C ILE A 866 76.56 -4.71 50.69
N GLU A 867 77.41 -4.78 49.66
CA GLU A 867 78.44 -3.78 49.35
C GLU A 867 78.20 -3.15 47.98
N TYR A 868 77.60 -1.95 47.92
CA TYR A 868 77.89 -0.88 46.94
C TYR A 868 77.02 0.38 47.17
N ARG A 869 77.13 1.02 48.35
CA ARG A 869 76.62 2.39 48.58
C ARG A 869 77.52 3.24 49.50
N LYS A 870 78.82 3.29 49.16
CA LYS A 870 79.79 4.26 49.70
C LYS A 870 80.71 4.75 48.57
N LYS A 871 80.47 5.98 48.11
CA LYS A 871 81.40 6.93 47.44
C LYS A 871 80.59 7.97 46.64
N ASN A 872 80.59 9.21 47.12
CA ASN A 872 80.73 10.48 46.36
C ASN A 872 80.24 11.66 47.21
N CYS A 873 81.12 12.19 48.05
CA CYS A 873 81.00 13.52 48.65
C CYS A 873 82.37 13.98 49.17
N PRO A 874 83.02 15.00 48.58
CA PRO A 874 84.09 15.77 49.24
C PRO A 874 83.43 16.86 50.13
N ALA A 875 83.87 17.13 51.37
CA ALA A 875 85.21 17.50 51.86
C ALA A 875 85.68 18.88 51.33
N CYS A 876 86.08 19.85 52.16
CA CYS A 876 86.00 20.03 53.62
C CYS A 876 86.02 21.55 53.93
N ILE A 877 85.38 21.98 55.01
CA ILE A 877 85.81 23.12 55.84
C ILE A 877 85.58 22.70 57.30
N ASP A 878 86.63 22.77 58.11
CA ASP A 878 86.57 22.57 59.55
C ASP A 878 86.12 23.87 60.25
N ASP A 879 85.42 23.77 61.37
CA ASP A 879 85.99 24.27 62.63
C ASP A 879 85.27 23.72 63.87
N THR A 880 85.98 23.75 64.99
CA THR A 880 85.65 23.01 66.22
C THR A 880 84.65 23.70 67.15
N GLU A 881 83.64 22.95 67.62
CA GLU A 881 83.14 22.97 69.00
C GLU A 881 82.12 21.81 69.20
N GLY A 882 81.84 21.30 70.42
CA GLY A 882 82.33 21.78 71.71
C GLY A 882 81.70 21.10 72.94
N VAL A 883 81.40 19.80 72.91
CA VAL A 883 80.96 18.97 74.06
C VAL A 883 79.70 19.45 74.82
N CYS A 884 78.59 18.73 74.67
CA CYS A 884 77.77 18.34 75.82
C CYS A 884 76.83 17.17 75.49
N ALA A 885 76.70 16.19 76.39
CA ALA A 885 75.82 15.04 76.21
C ALA A 885 74.92 14.85 77.43
N VAL A 886 73.60 14.86 77.21
CA VAL A 886 72.60 14.35 78.15
C VAL A 886 71.53 13.60 77.35
N PRO A 887 71.42 12.27 77.47
CA PRO A 887 70.23 11.55 77.00
C PRO A 887 69.13 11.62 78.05
N TYR A 888 67.87 11.70 77.62
CA TYR A 888 66.74 11.33 78.48
C TYR A 888 65.75 10.45 77.70
N ASN A 889 65.29 9.39 78.37
CA ASN A 889 64.44 8.37 77.77
C ASN A 889 62.95 8.71 77.86
N ALA A 890 62.22 8.22 76.86
CA ALA A 890 60.88 7.64 76.91
C ALA A 890 59.88 8.08 78.00
N SER A 891 58.73 8.55 77.52
CA SER A 891 57.47 7.81 77.71
C SER A 891 56.67 7.83 76.41
#